data_AF-A0A7L9C2I7-F1
#
_entry.id   AF-A0A7L9C2I7-F1
#
_cell.length_a   1.000
_cell.length_b   1.000
_cell.length_c   1.000
_cell.angle_alpha   90.00
_cell.angle_beta   90.00
_cell.angle_gamma   90.00
#
_symmetry.space_group_name_H-M   'P 1'
#
loop_
_entity.id
_entity.type
_entity.pdbx_description
1 polymer ?
#
loop_
_entity_poly.entity_id
_entity_poly.type
_entity_poly.pdbx_seq_one_letter_code
_entity_poly.pdbx_strand_id
1 'polypeptide(L)'
;MMERFASNRLYVALALLLGAMARLGPRAQAEPPPVMIQYFEAKWDVIRARMPDVFMAGYDSTWLPPPQRGQGGTASIGYDLFDRFDLGSSSSQTRYGTENTFRLMVEEFHRAGCRVFVDWIMNHNGSWDNNTPNFITQGGYPGFVLTTGGDPAGDFNSYSDGCPQSTSPCCSFSLNDPQCGGCCYHLYNGRLLGLIDIDPAKNHLFIRHPVAAGNPANIPAGTIYNLPNAANARLYPDQALGAQNVTLNGTSRNPGTFNYTFYPYNLNDPMQGDPVSESATRLLMRSTQYYLEVLKVDGFRLDAAKHLPTWFWDNLWDAIVYNRYVAFDGTVQTPYSFSEAVESNSNMAQWVRKPGEPGTGYPAVGWQQGNRDALDLNEAGALRDLVENDGAGSWDTIISSSVDNVDGFNNGTIGVHHVNSHDNAISTGENDSIAQAYVLMRTGPAIVYHMANQFGPPPNNFPRRNGRDDALGLNSSQITDLVRLRNQFARGWFVPITSSGAQGDVLVFTRRTPNSVDNVVVGLNDREDNGFDSRTVTTTFPQGTRLHEMTGNAASATVDPNNDLQEILTVGAGGSLTIRVPRNRNANGVFHGRGYVIYAPAVPTGTISITNATTQVIPPDSAGVADHLQRISPITIVTSPTFDIQLQTTVADALDPNTDDLAVYRIDQGFTDTNGNGSMHGGNPSSDFNAGNTSSDSPSYGFENFLTQNSPRFTGGSGTYRQTIDAAALGEGYHYITVRAYRHRTTGDPLFSEFRIVVYVDVEDPDFTLLAPTTTCSNDVTSLPVDWIVKTDDLTTNAVYVFVDLPEGTDFIALASGPSNRATQYLDTFTFRQSSLSSGNHRADLVAIETLPGGVNKYRHKTFVGIQATTGSGLGAGDVNNDGARNGRDIQPFIYHVTGFNPNFGPAADMNCDGLNDLDDVPLFVTSLLN
;
A
#
# COMPACT_ATOMS: atom_id res chain seq x y z
N MET A 1 -46.66 17.41 46.01
CA MET A 1 -45.42 18.20 45.85
C MET A 1 -44.54 17.78 47.01
N MET A 2 -43.36 17.22 46.71
CA MET A 2 -42.55 16.26 47.50
C MET A 2 -42.92 14.78 47.37
N GLU A 3 -41.88 14.02 46.98
CA GLU A 3 -41.58 12.58 47.16
C GLU A 3 -42.52 11.50 46.59
N ARG A 4 -42.01 10.76 45.59
CA ARG A 4 -42.10 9.29 45.43
C ARG A 4 -41.47 8.84 44.09
N PHE A 5 -40.21 8.41 44.12
CA PHE A 5 -39.63 7.50 43.12
C PHE A 5 -38.61 6.58 43.81
N ALA A 6 -39.08 5.42 44.26
CA ALA A 6 -38.24 4.28 44.55
C ALA A 6 -39.06 3.00 44.29
N SER A 7 -38.36 1.97 43.82
CA SER A 7 -38.76 0.56 43.65
C SER A 7 -39.27 0.13 42.26
N ASN A 8 -38.33 -0.24 41.38
CA ASN A 8 -38.34 -1.49 40.61
C ASN A 8 -37.05 -1.63 39.75
N ARG A 9 -35.92 -1.85 40.42
CA ARG A 9 -34.66 -2.31 39.81
C ARG A 9 -34.18 -3.56 40.55
N LEU A 10 -34.92 -4.67 40.43
CA LEU A 10 -34.45 -5.95 40.98
C LEU A 10 -35.00 -7.17 40.24
N TYR A 11 -35.18 -7.09 38.91
CA TYR A 11 -35.43 -8.28 38.06
C TYR A 11 -34.74 -8.23 36.68
N VAL A 12 -33.97 -7.17 36.36
CA VAL A 12 -33.22 -7.06 35.09
C VAL A 12 -31.78 -7.59 35.22
N ALA A 13 -31.26 -7.74 36.44
CA ALA A 13 -29.85 -8.12 36.67
C ALA A 13 -29.56 -9.64 36.56
N LEU A 14 -30.59 -10.50 36.51
CA LEU A 14 -30.38 -11.96 36.43
C LEU A 14 -30.51 -12.53 35.00
N ALA A 15 -30.99 -11.74 34.04
CA ALA A 15 -31.01 -12.11 32.62
C ALA A 15 -29.72 -11.70 31.87
N LEU A 16 -28.87 -10.87 32.48
CA LEU A 16 -27.61 -10.39 31.90
C LEU A 16 -26.39 -11.29 32.20
N LEU A 17 -26.55 -12.32 33.04
CA LEU A 17 -25.46 -13.20 33.49
C LEU A 17 -25.51 -14.64 32.91
N LEU A 18 -26.50 -14.94 32.07
CA LEU A 18 -26.64 -16.25 31.40
C LEU A 18 -26.51 -16.17 29.86
N GLY A 19 -26.16 -15.00 29.31
CA GLY A 19 -26.00 -14.79 27.86
C GLY A 19 -24.59 -14.97 27.30
N ALA A 20 -23.59 -15.36 28.10
CA ALA A 20 -22.19 -15.37 27.70
C ALA A 20 -21.56 -16.77 27.68
N MET A 21 -22.27 -17.77 27.15
CA MET A 21 -21.66 -19.00 26.62
C MET A 21 -22.50 -19.51 25.45
N ALA A 22 -22.70 -18.67 24.43
CA ALA A 22 -22.94 -19.22 23.10
C ALA A 22 -21.64 -19.94 22.71
N ARG A 23 -21.71 -21.27 22.57
CA ARG A 23 -20.68 -22.03 21.88
C ARG A 23 -20.65 -21.52 20.44
N LEU A 24 -19.82 -20.50 20.18
CA LEU A 24 -19.49 -20.08 18.84
C LEU A 24 -18.77 -21.28 18.20
N GLY A 25 -19.41 -21.88 17.19
CA GLY A 25 -18.72 -22.81 16.31
C GLY A 25 -17.54 -22.11 15.63
N PRO A 26 -16.63 -22.87 15.01
CA PRO A 26 -15.49 -22.32 14.29
C PRO A 26 -15.97 -21.27 13.27
N ARG A 27 -15.31 -20.09 13.27
CA ARG A 27 -15.57 -19.02 12.30
C ARG A 27 -14.82 -19.32 11.01
N ALA A 28 -15.52 -19.26 9.88
CA ALA A 28 -14.91 -19.22 8.55
C ALA A 28 -15.09 -17.81 8.00
N GLN A 29 -14.02 -17.19 7.50
CA GLN A 29 -14.08 -15.89 6.84
C GLN A 29 -14.72 -16.04 5.45
N ALA A 30 -15.68 -15.20 5.09
CA ALA A 30 -16.42 -15.33 3.83
C ALA A 30 -15.65 -14.78 2.62
N GLU A 31 -14.68 -13.89 2.84
CA GLU A 31 -13.68 -13.48 1.85
C GLU A 31 -12.33 -14.18 2.12
N PRO A 32 -11.63 -14.72 1.09
CA PRO A 32 -10.27 -15.21 1.31
C PRO A 32 -9.38 -14.08 1.82
N PRO A 33 -8.42 -14.37 2.72
CA PRO A 33 -7.47 -13.36 3.15
C PRO A 33 -6.69 -12.75 1.96
N PRO A 34 -6.18 -11.52 2.13
CA PRO A 34 -5.57 -10.71 1.06
C PRO A 34 -4.54 -11.44 0.21
N VAL A 35 -4.46 -11.04 -1.06
CA VAL A 35 -3.32 -11.35 -1.94
C VAL A 35 -2.44 -10.13 -2.00
N MET A 36 -1.26 -10.28 -1.45
CA MET A 36 -0.26 -9.24 -1.39
C MET A 36 0.72 -9.37 -2.54
N ILE A 37 1.09 -8.26 -3.16
CA ILE A 37 2.25 -8.21 -4.04
C ILE A 37 3.43 -7.61 -3.27
N GLN A 38 4.52 -8.35 -3.15
CA GLN A 38 5.79 -7.78 -2.73
C GLN A 38 6.40 -7.08 -3.94
N TYR A 39 6.39 -5.73 -3.96
CA TYR A 39 6.77 -4.94 -5.13
C TYR A 39 8.11 -4.24 -4.89
N PHE A 40 9.19 -4.78 -5.47
CA PHE A 40 10.56 -4.29 -5.26
C PHE A 40 11.21 -3.74 -6.55
N GLU A 41 12.27 -2.97 -6.35
CA GLU A 41 13.12 -2.38 -7.40
C GLU A 41 12.36 -1.53 -8.44
N ALA A 42 11.43 -0.70 -7.96
CA ALA A 42 10.80 0.38 -8.71
C ALA A 42 10.64 1.63 -7.84
N LYS A 43 10.67 2.81 -8.48
CA LYS A 43 10.36 4.10 -7.86
C LYS A 43 8.87 4.23 -7.60
N TRP A 44 8.50 5.07 -6.63
CA TRP A 44 7.10 5.27 -6.22
C TRP A 44 6.19 5.77 -7.36
N ASP A 45 6.72 6.63 -8.22
CA ASP A 45 6.01 7.12 -9.41
C ASP A 45 5.77 6.02 -10.46
N VAL A 46 6.72 5.10 -10.62
CA VAL A 46 6.57 3.91 -11.47
C VAL A 46 5.51 2.97 -10.89
N ILE A 47 5.59 2.65 -9.59
CA ILE A 47 4.60 1.79 -8.94
C ILE A 47 3.20 2.40 -9.07
N ARG A 48 3.05 3.71 -8.84
CA ARG A 48 1.80 4.44 -9.01
C ARG A 48 1.29 4.39 -10.46
N ALA A 49 2.16 4.62 -11.45
CA ALA A 49 1.79 4.56 -12.86
C ALA A 49 1.31 3.17 -13.31
N ARG A 50 1.76 2.12 -12.61
CA ARG A 50 1.36 0.72 -12.84
C ARG A 50 0.15 0.28 -12.00
N MET A 51 -0.47 1.18 -11.22
CA MET A 51 -1.65 0.84 -10.41
C MET A 51 -2.81 0.24 -11.22
N PRO A 52 -3.11 0.68 -12.47
CA PRO A 52 -4.09 -0.01 -13.31
C PRO A 52 -3.82 -1.51 -13.46
N ASP A 53 -2.56 -1.93 -13.62
CA ASP A 53 -2.19 -3.34 -13.76
C ASP A 53 -2.28 -4.09 -12.43
N VAL A 54 -1.87 -3.47 -11.33
CA VAL A 54 -2.01 -4.05 -9.98
C VAL A 54 -3.48 -4.31 -9.66
N PHE A 55 -4.35 -3.34 -9.98
CA PHE A 55 -5.80 -3.48 -9.81
C PHE A 55 -6.37 -4.57 -10.71
N MET A 56 -6.03 -4.58 -12.00
CA MET A 56 -6.53 -5.58 -12.94
C MET A 56 -6.05 -7.00 -12.62
N ALA A 57 -4.84 -7.15 -12.05
CA ALA A 57 -4.30 -8.43 -11.59
C ALA A 57 -5.06 -9.02 -10.39
N GLY A 58 -5.77 -8.20 -9.62
CA GLY A 58 -6.61 -8.65 -8.51
C GLY A 58 -5.98 -8.57 -7.12
N TYR A 59 -4.83 -7.89 -6.97
CA TYR A 59 -4.22 -7.65 -5.67
C TYR A 59 -5.03 -6.63 -4.86
N ASP A 60 -5.07 -6.82 -3.54
CA ASP A 60 -5.75 -5.96 -2.58
C ASP A 60 -4.80 -5.42 -1.49
N SER A 61 -3.52 -5.77 -1.58
CA SER A 61 -2.47 -5.24 -0.71
C SER A 61 -1.07 -5.30 -1.34
N THR A 62 -0.14 -4.51 -0.80
CA THR A 62 1.28 -4.49 -1.18
C THR A 62 2.21 -4.67 0.01
N TRP A 63 3.37 -5.27 -0.24
CA TRP A 63 4.56 -5.12 0.61
C TRP A 63 5.63 -4.36 -0.18
N LEU A 64 5.91 -3.14 0.26
CA LEU A 64 6.88 -2.23 -0.33
C LEU A 64 8.21 -2.25 0.45
N PRO A 65 9.35 -1.94 -0.21
CA PRO A 65 10.65 -1.83 0.46
C PRO A 65 10.66 -0.70 1.50
N PRO A 66 11.69 -0.63 2.38
CA PRO A 66 11.81 0.45 3.35
C PRO A 66 11.83 1.83 2.66
N PRO A 67 10.85 2.72 2.93
CA PRO A 67 10.79 4.03 2.28
C PRO A 67 11.76 5.07 2.86
N GLN A 68 12.41 4.76 3.98
CA GLN A 68 13.33 5.63 4.69
C GLN A 68 14.68 5.77 3.98
N ARG A 69 15.39 6.84 4.30
CA ARG A 69 16.81 7.00 4.00
C ARG A 69 17.63 5.89 4.66
N GLY A 70 18.32 5.11 3.84
CA GLY A 70 19.44 4.27 4.31
C GLY A 70 20.80 4.96 4.20
N GLN A 71 21.81 4.38 4.84
CA GLN A 71 23.16 4.91 5.00
C GLN A 71 23.87 5.08 3.65
N GLY A 72 23.59 4.21 2.68
CA GLY A 72 24.03 4.33 1.29
C GLY A 72 23.36 5.44 0.47
N GLY A 73 22.48 6.26 1.06
CA GLY A 73 21.77 7.33 0.35
C GLY A 73 20.86 6.78 -0.75
N THR A 74 20.92 7.33 -1.96
CA THR A 74 20.12 6.87 -3.11
C THR A 74 20.50 5.46 -3.58
N ALA A 75 21.70 4.96 -3.24
CA ALA A 75 22.11 3.60 -3.60
C ALA A 75 21.60 2.54 -2.61
N SER A 76 21.16 2.95 -1.42
CA SER A 76 20.66 2.04 -0.38
C SER A 76 19.36 1.35 -0.80
N ILE A 77 19.25 0.05 -0.53
CA ILE A 77 18.03 -0.74 -0.69
C ILE A 77 17.05 -0.49 0.48
N GLY A 78 17.52 0.10 1.59
CA GLY A 78 16.71 0.54 2.73
C GLY A 78 17.06 -0.13 4.05
N TYR A 79 17.59 -1.36 4.04
CA TYR A 79 17.87 -2.15 5.26
C TYR A 79 19.05 -1.63 6.09
N ASP A 80 19.92 -0.79 5.52
CA ASP A 80 20.94 -0.04 6.25
C ASP A 80 20.38 1.29 6.79
N LEU A 81 19.25 1.24 7.50
CA LEU A 81 18.45 2.40 7.92
C LEU A 81 19.30 3.51 8.59
N PHE A 82 19.16 4.73 8.08
CA PHE A 82 19.89 5.91 8.56
C PHE A 82 18.99 6.90 9.30
N ASP A 83 17.89 7.32 8.69
CA ASP A 83 16.95 8.28 9.27
C ASP A 83 15.49 7.84 9.02
N ARG A 84 14.73 7.68 10.11
CA ARG A 84 13.34 7.18 10.08
C ARG A 84 12.32 8.19 9.57
N PHE A 85 12.67 9.47 9.50
CA PHE A 85 11.77 10.54 9.07
C PHE A 85 12.18 11.19 7.75
N ASP A 86 13.32 10.78 7.15
CA ASP A 86 13.73 11.22 5.81
C ASP A 86 13.26 10.21 4.75
N LEU A 87 12.17 10.54 4.06
CA LEU A 87 11.65 9.78 2.91
C LEU A 87 12.12 10.35 1.56
N GLY A 88 13.09 11.26 1.59
CA GLY A 88 13.65 11.91 0.41
C GLY A 88 12.95 13.21 0.02
N SER A 89 13.75 14.16 -0.46
CA SER A 89 13.34 15.44 -1.00
C SER A 89 13.65 15.52 -2.50
N SER A 90 13.19 16.58 -3.17
CA SER A 90 13.49 16.82 -4.59
C SER A 90 14.99 16.90 -4.89
N SER A 91 15.80 17.42 -3.97
CA SER A 91 17.26 17.56 -4.10
C SER A 91 18.05 16.36 -3.58
N SER A 92 17.42 15.48 -2.79
CA SER A 92 18.05 14.29 -2.21
C SER A 92 17.01 13.17 -2.10
N GLN A 93 16.83 12.39 -3.16
CA GLN A 93 15.86 11.30 -3.20
C GLN A 93 16.39 10.05 -2.50
N THR A 94 15.52 9.24 -1.89
CA THR A 94 15.85 7.84 -1.57
C THR A 94 16.01 7.05 -2.88
N ARG A 95 16.36 5.76 -2.81
CA ARG A 95 16.39 4.89 -4.01
C ARG A 95 15.05 4.92 -4.76
N TYR A 96 13.95 4.99 -4.01
CA TYR A 96 12.60 4.83 -4.53
C TYR A 96 11.90 6.17 -4.84
N GLY A 97 12.38 7.30 -4.33
CA GLY A 97 11.86 8.63 -4.72
C GLY A 97 11.87 9.66 -3.60
N THR A 98 10.81 10.46 -3.56
CA THR A 98 10.58 11.49 -2.53
C THR A 98 9.39 11.13 -1.66
N GLU A 99 9.28 11.80 -0.50
CA GLU A 99 8.09 11.72 0.36
C GLU A 99 6.81 12.03 -0.42
N ASN A 100 6.83 13.05 -1.30
CA ASN A 100 5.65 13.41 -2.09
C ASN A 100 5.23 12.28 -3.04
N THR A 101 6.17 11.70 -3.78
CA THR A 101 5.85 10.58 -4.68
C THR A 101 5.38 9.33 -3.93
N PHE A 102 5.85 9.12 -2.70
CA PHE A 102 5.37 8.05 -1.83
C PHE A 102 3.92 8.29 -1.41
N ARG A 103 3.58 9.50 -0.96
CA ARG A 103 2.21 9.87 -0.56
C ARG A 103 1.21 9.73 -1.71
N LEU A 104 1.55 10.24 -2.89
CA LEU A 104 0.70 10.09 -4.09
C LEU A 104 0.52 8.62 -4.49
N MET A 105 1.52 7.78 -4.28
CA MET A 105 1.39 6.34 -4.48
C MET A 105 0.44 5.74 -3.44
N VAL A 106 0.59 6.05 -2.15
CA VAL A 106 -0.33 5.57 -1.10
C VAL A 106 -1.79 5.95 -1.40
N GLU A 107 -2.04 7.20 -1.79
CA GLU A 107 -3.38 7.69 -2.13
C GLU A 107 -3.99 6.95 -3.33
N GLU A 108 -3.20 6.67 -4.37
CA GLU A 108 -3.65 5.92 -5.54
C GLU A 108 -3.99 4.47 -5.18
N PHE A 109 -3.17 3.83 -4.34
CA PHE A 109 -3.42 2.48 -3.84
C PHE A 109 -4.69 2.43 -3.00
N HIS A 110 -4.87 3.39 -2.09
CA HIS A 110 -6.09 3.51 -1.29
C HIS A 110 -7.31 3.71 -2.17
N ARG A 111 -7.23 4.57 -3.19
CA ARG A 111 -8.31 4.75 -4.17
C ARG A 111 -8.67 3.44 -4.86
N ALA A 112 -7.69 2.61 -5.23
CA ALA A 112 -7.96 1.30 -5.82
C ALA A 112 -8.47 0.24 -4.81
N GLY A 113 -8.68 0.59 -3.54
CA GLY A 113 -9.03 -0.34 -2.47
C GLY A 113 -7.88 -1.30 -2.11
N CYS A 114 -6.64 -0.89 -2.37
CA CYS A 114 -5.43 -1.68 -2.14
C CYS A 114 -4.65 -1.13 -0.94
N ARG A 115 -4.33 -2.00 0.03
CA ARG A 115 -3.61 -1.63 1.26
C ARG A 115 -2.10 -1.54 1.03
N VAL A 116 -1.45 -0.61 1.71
CA VAL A 116 -0.01 -0.36 1.66
C VAL A 116 0.67 -0.84 2.94
N PHE A 117 1.45 -1.90 2.82
CA PHE A 117 2.37 -2.34 3.88
C PHE A 117 3.79 -1.99 3.48
N VAL A 118 4.54 -1.40 4.40
CA VAL A 118 5.96 -1.08 4.18
C VAL A 118 6.84 -1.97 5.04
N ASP A 119 8.02 -2.26 4.54
CA ASP A 119 9.07 -2.87 5.35
C ASP A 119 9.47 -1.93 6.49
N TRP A 120 9.62 -2.49 7.70
CA TRP A 120 9.71 -1.71 8.92
C TRP A 120 10.79 -2.24 9.86
N ILE A 121 11.84 -1.43 10.01
CA ILE A 121 13.09 -1.82 10.68
C ILE A 121 13.16 -1.20 12.07
N MET A 122 13.04 -2.08 13.07
CA MET A 122 13.07 -1.69 14.49
C MET A 122 14.36 -2.12 15.19
N ASN A 123 15.05 -3.12 14.65
CA ASN A 123 16.20 -3.75 15.31
C ASN A 123 17.45 -2.87 15.32
N HIS A 124 17.77 -2.21 14.21
CA HIS A 124 19.08 -1.63 13.99
C HIS A 124 19.02 -0.31 13.21
N ASN A 125 20.19 0.32 13.09
CA ASN A 125 20.50 1.30 12.05
C ASN A 125 21.57 0.72 11.11
N GLY A 126 22.17 1.55 10.25
CA GLY A 126 23.29 1.15 9.38
C GLY A 126 24.53 0.60 10.12
N SER A 127 25.65 0.48 9.41
CA SER A 127 26.86 -0.16 9.94
C SER A 127 27.85 0.79 10.63
N TRP A 128 27.63 2.11 10.58
CA TRP A 128 28.50 3.08 11.24
C TRP A 128 28.32 3.09 12.76
N ASP A 129 29.42 3.29 13.48
CA ASP A 129 29.47 3.24 14.93
C ASP A 129 30.43 4.28 15.53
N ASN A 130 30.72 4.17 16.82
CA ASN A 130 31.62 5.08 17.52
C ASN A 130 33.09 5.04 17.04
N ASN A 131 33.50 4.01 16.27
CA ASN A 131 34.82 3.92 15.66
C ASN A 131 34.86 4.48 14.23
N THR A 132 33.70 4.81 13.67
CA THR A 132 33.61 5.41 12.33
C THR A 132 34.13 6.86 12.38
N PRO A 133 35.15 7.22 11.58
CA PRO A 133 35.76 8.53 11.63
C PRO A 133 34.74 9.67 11.51
N ASN A 134 34.81 10.62 12.44
CA ASN A 134 33.96 11.81 12.53
C ASN A 134 32.46 11.56 12.78
N PHE A 135 31.97 10.33 12.84
CA PHE A 135 30.52 10.07 12.89
C PHE A 135 29.88 10.59 14.18
N ILE A 136 30.54 10.41 15.33
CA ILE A 136 30.10 11.01 16.60
C ILE A 136 30.09 12.54 16.50
N THR A 137 31.16 13.15 15.97
CA THR A 137 31.26 14.60 15.79
C THR A 137 30.16 15.15 14.88
N GLN A 138 29.76 14.37 13.87
CA GLN A 138 28.66 14.72 12.97
C GLN A 138 27.28 14.58 13.62
N GLY A 139 27.17 13.90 14.77
CA GLY A 139 25.94 13.72 15.53
C GLY A 139 25.42 12.28 15.53
N GLY A 140 26.04 11.36 14.78
CA GLY A 140 25.58 9.98 14.67
C GLY A 140 24.29 9.84 13.85
N TYR A 141 23.53 8.78 14.12
CA TYR A 141 22.21 8.59 13.52
C TYR A 141 21.20 9.62 14.09
N PRO A 142 20.37 10.26 13.23
CA PRO A 142 19.34 11.18 13.70
C PRO A 142 18.45 10.59 14.79
N GLY A 143 18.39 11.28 15.93
CA GLY A 143 17.63 10.87 17.10
C GLY A 143 18.27 9.80 17.99
N PHE A 144 19.48 9.32 17.71
CA PHE A 144 20.21 8.34 18.54
C PHE A 144 21.54 8.90 19.04
N VAL A 145 21.94 8.47 20.23
CA VAL A 145 23.25 8.81 20.79
C VAL A 145 24.19 7.59 20.71
N LEU A 146 25.38 7.78 20.15
CA LEU A 146 26.39 6.71 20.01
C LEU A 146 27.22 6.49 21.27
N THR A 147 27.27 7.48 22.15
CA THR A 147 28.01 7.43 23.42
C THR A 147 27.50 8.49 24.39
N THR A 148 27.41 8.17 25.67
CA THR A 148 27.06 9.13 26.73
C THR A 148 28.09 9.08 27.86
N GLY A 149 28.07 10.08 28.76
CA GLY A 149 29.04 10.23 29.85
C GLY A 149 29.15 9.08 30.86
N GLY A 150 28.39 8.00 30.69
CA GLY A 150 28.51 6.75 31.46
C GLY A 150 28.26 5.48 30.65
N ASP A 151 28.01 5.59 29.33
CA ASP A 151 27.70 4.45 28.46
C ASP A 151 28.39 4.61 27.10
N PRO A 152 29.50 3.89 26.84
CA PRO A 152 30.29 4.03 25.62
C PRO A 152 29.58 3.52 24.36
N ALA A 153 28.46 2.79 24.50
CA ALA A 153 27.65 2.30 23.40
C ALA A 153 26.36 3.13 23.20
N GLY A 154 26.11 4.14 24.05
CA GLY A 154 24.94 5.01 23.90
C GLY A 154 23.63 4.24 23.87
N ASP A 155 22.79 4.46 22.86
CA ASP A 155 21.50 3.75 22.67
C ASP A 155 21.62 2.32 22.10
N PHE A 156 22.83 1.84 21.80
CA PHE A 156 23.06 0.57 21.10
C PHE A 156 23.59 -0.52 22.02
N ASN A 157 23.44 -1.78 21.60
CA ASN A 157 24.00 -2.91 22.32
C ASN A 157 25.53 -2.79 22.39
N SER A 158 26.11 -3.00 23.58
CA SER A 158 27.55 -3.15 23.73
C SER A 158 27.99 -4.50 23.17
N TYR A 159 29.17 -4.56 22.54
CA TYR A 159 29.78 -5.83 22.13
C TYR A 159 29.87 -6.77 23.35
N SER A 160 29.09 -7.85 23.36
CA SER A 160 29.19 -8.88 24.40
C SER A 160 30.35 -9.83 24.08
N ASP A 161 31.13 -10.20 25.10
CA ASP A 161 32.12 -11.29 25.10
C ASP A 161 33.15 -11.29 23.95
N GLY A 162 33.43 -10.13 23.36
CA GLY A 162 34.38 -10.00 22.24
C GLY A 162 33.84 -10.48 20.90
N CYS A 163 32.51 -10.65 20.75
CA CYS A 163 31.86 -11.01 19.49
C CYS A 163 31.34 -9.76 18.75
N PRO A 164 32.02 -9.29 17.69
CA PRO A 164 31.64 -8.05 17.00
C PRO A 164 30.43 -8.21 16.06
N GLN A 165 30.05 -9.43 15.69
CA GLN A 165 29.02 -9.69 14.68
C GLN A 165 28.31 -11.03 14.91
N SER A 166 26.98 -11.01 15.01
CA SER A 166 26.15 -12.21 14.91
C SER A 166 26.08 -12.62 13.44
N THR A 167 26.90 -13.60 13.06
CA THR A 167 26.82 -14.23 11.73
C THR A 167 25.80 -15.37 11.75
N SER A 168 26.09 -16.57 11.27
CA SER A 168 25.10 -17.66 11.30
C SER A 168 24.90 -18.24 12.71
N PRO A 169 23.68 -18.68 13.08
CA PRO A 169 23.48 -19.47 14.28
C PRO A 169 24.28 -20.78 14.15
N CYS A 170 25.25 -21.00 15.04
CA CYS A 170 26.07 -22.22 15.05
C CYS A 170 25.47 -23.35 15.91
N CYS A 171 24.33 -23.09 16.57
CA CYS A 171 23.65 -24.04 17.44
C CYS A 171 22.15 -23.76 17.49
N SER A 172 21.39 -24.71 18.02
CA SER A 172 19.94 -24.60 18.18
C SER A 172 19.59 -23.48 19.15
N PHE A 173 18.97 -22.43 18.62
CA PHE A 173 18.38 -21.36 19.42
C PHE A 173 17.30 -21.90 20.37
N SER A 174 17.24 -21.33 21.58
CA SER A 174 16.06 -21.39 22.44
C SER A 174 15.79 -19.99 22.98
N LEU A 175 14.52 -19.62 23.11
CA LEU A 175 14.12 -18.41 23.86
C LEU A 175 14.64 -18.41 25.30
N ASN A 176 14.92 -19.60 25.85
CA ASN A 176 15.47 -19.77 27.20
C ASN A 176 17.01 -19.71 27.24
N ASP A 177 17.69 -19.77 26.10
CA ASP A 177 19.14 -19.70 25.96
C ASP A 177 19.52 -18.90 24.69
N PRO A 178 19.49 -17.56 24.74
CA PRO A 178 19.71 -16.70 23.57
C PRO A 178 21.19 -16.52 23.21
N GLN A 179 22.10 -17.24 23.88
CA GLN A 179 23.54 -17.14 23.70
C GLN A 179 24.16 -18.51 23.42
N CYS A 180 24.86 -18.62 22.30
CA CYS A 180 25.64 -19.81 22.02
C CYS A 180 27.09 -19.60 22.44
N GLY A 181 27.49 -20.03 23.64
CA GLY A 181 28.85 -19.81 24.18
C GLY A 181 30.02 -20.41 23.38
N GLY A 182 29.74 -21.16 22.30
CA GLY A 182 30.73 -21.73 21.39
C GLY A 182 30.92 -20.98 20.05
N CYS A 183 30.08 -19.98 19.73
CA CYS A 183 30.24 -19.19 18.51
C CYS A 183 29.85 -17.72 18.68
N CYS A 184 30.30 -16.89 17.75
CA CYS A 184 29.96 -15.48 17.68
C CYS A 184 28.53 -15.29 17.11
N TYR A 185 27.53 -15.70 17.89
CA TYR A 185 26.10 -15.49 17.60
C TYR A 185 25.34 -15.13 18.89
N HIS A 186 24.93 -13.87 19.00
CA HIS A 186 24.07 -13.37 20.06
C HIS A 186 22.78 -12.83 19.45
N LEU A 187 21.63 -13.38 19.83
CA LEU A 187 20.37 -13.02 19.18
C LEU A 187 19.96 -11.57 19.43
N TYR A 188 20.10 -11.11 20.68
CA TYR A 188 19.67 -9.77 21.13
C TYR A 188 20.83 -8.80 21.40
N ASN A 189 22.02 -9.32 21.73
CA ASN A 189 23.15 -8.51 22.21
C ASN A 189 24.31 -8.45 21.20
N GLY A 190 24.10 -8.93 19.97
CA GLY A 190 25.08 -8.93 18.89
C GLY A 190 24.71 -7.93 17.80
N ARG A 191 25.56 -7.81 16.78
CA ARG A 191 25.28 -7.03 15.57
C ARG A 191 24.79 -7.93 14.46
N LEU A 192 23.56 -7.75 13.98
CA LEU A 192 23.02 -8.52 12.87
C LEU A 192 23.71 -8.09 11.56
N LEU A 193 24.45 -9.01 10.93
CA LEU A 193 25.11 -8.76 9.63
C LEU A 193 26.00 -7.48 9.59
N GLY A 194 26.53 -7.07 10.75
CA GLY A 194 27.40 -5.89 10.87
C GLY A 194 26.65 -4.55 11.01
N LEU A 195 25.32 -4.58 11.08
CA LEU A 195 24.46 -3.44 11.39
C LEU A 195 24.50 -3.16 12.91
N ILE A 196 24.20 -1.92 13.31
CA ILE A 196 24.27 -1.54 14.72
C ILE A 196 22.91 -1.69 15.41
N ASP A 197 22.78 -2.78 16.17
CA ASP A 197 21.55 -3.13 16.88
C ASP A 197 21.28 -2.18 18.05
N ILE A 198 20.05 -1.66 18.09
CA ILE A 198 19.54 -0.78 19.13
C ILE A 198 19.29 -1.62 20.38
N ASP A 199 19.65 -1.11 21.57
CA ASP A 199 19.30 -1.75 22.83
C ASP A 199 17.99 -1.16 23.37
N PRO A 200 16.84 -1.84 23.21
CA PRO A 200 15.56 -1.29 23.63
C PRO A 200 15.42 -1.18 25.17
N ALA A 201 16.31 -1.81 25.94
CA ALA A 201 16.31 -1.74 27.41
C ALA A 201 16.97 -0.46 27.95
N LYS A 202 17.75 0.25 27.14
CA LYS A 202 18.36 1.53 27.52
C LYS A 202 17.33 2.65 27.53
N ASN A 203 17.45 3.54 28.51
CA ASN A 203 16.48 4.60 28.76
C ASN A 203 17.13 5.99 28.84
N HIS A 204 18.05 6.28 27.91
CA HIS A 204 18.65 7.62 27.79
C HIS A 204 17.58 8.60 27.28
N LEU A 205 17.28 9.65 28.05
CA LEU A 205 16.17 10.57 27.77
C LEU A 205 16.66 11.85 27.11
N PHE A 206 16.12 12.17 25.94
CA PHE A 206 16.40 13.40 25.21
C PHE A 206 15.19 13.87 24.41
N ILE A 207 15.13 15.15 24.09
CA ILE A 207 14.43 15.62 22.90
C ILE A 207 15.28 15.19 21.70
N ARG A 208 14.86 14.10 21.07
CA ARG A 208 15.64 13.39 20.04
C ARG A 208 15.66 14.09 18.67
N HIS A 209 14.64 14.90 18.35
CA HIS A 209 14.62 15.78 17.18
C HIS A 209 14.50 17.23 17.68
N PRO A 210 15.62 17.89 18.02
CA PRO A 210 15.61 19.21 18.65
C PRO A 210 14.83 20.26 17.83
N VAL A 211 13.93 20.98 18.48
CA VAL A 211 13.11 22.04 17.86
C VAL A 211 13.72 23.42 18.09
N ALA A 212 14.08 23.71 19.34
CA ALA A 212 14.64 25.01 19.75
C ALA A 212 16.09 24.88 20.24
N ALA A 213 16.93 25.84 19.86
CA ALA A 213 18.30 25.92 20.33
C ALA A 213 18.37 26.22 21.83
N GLY A 214 19.40 25.71 22.51
CA GLY A 214 19.66 25.98 23.93
C GLY A 214 18.77 25.22 24.92
N ASN A 215 17.85 24.36 24.46
CA ASN A 215 17.10 23.48 25.37
C ASN A 215 18.04 22.39 25.94
N PRO A 216 18.24 22.31 27.27
CA PRO A 216 19.17 21.36 27.88
C PRO A 216 18.73 19.90 27.77
N ALA A 217 17.46 19.64 27.44
CA ALA A 217 16.96 18.29 27.19
C ALA A 217 17.25 17.79 25.76
N ASN A 218 17.72 18.65 24.86
CA ASN A 218 18.08 18.24 23.51
C ASN A 218 19.14 17.14 23.53
N ILE A 219 18.99 16.17 22.63
CA ILE A 219 20.06 15.23 22.32
C ILE A 219 21.34 16.01 21.92
N PRO A 220 22.55 15.54 22.26
CA PRO A 220 23.78 16.22 21.87
C PRO A 220 23.83 16.48 20.36
N ALA A 221 23.91 17.75 19.98
CA ALA A 221 23.97 18.16 18.59
C ALA A 221 25.35 17.87 18.00
N GLY A 222 25.38 17.36 16.77
CA GLY A 222 26.61 17.20 15.99
C GLY A 222 26.89 18.40 15.08
N THR A 223 27.85 18.26 14.18
CA THR A 223 28.13 19.27 13.14
C THR A 223 27.16 19.20 11.95
N ILE A 224 26.42 18.09 11.79
CA ILE A 224 25.51 17.86 10.66
C ILE A 224 24.13 17.43 11.17
N TYR A 225 24.09 16.39 12.01
CA TYR A 225 22.86 15.77 12.51
C TYR A 225 22.52 16.24 13.92
N ASN A 226 21.26 16.02 14.31
CA ASN A 226 20.73 16.38 15.63
C ASN A 226 20.79 17.89 15.95
N LEU A 227 20.90 18.75 14.92
CA LEU A 227 20.84 20.20 15.06
C LEU A 227 19.39 20.67 15.37
N PRO A 228 19.20 21.68 16.23
CA PRO A 228 17.90 22.31 16.44
C PRO A 228 17.31 22.90 15.17
N ASN A 229 16.07 22.52 14.86
CA ASN A 229 15.30 23.03 13.74
C ASN A 229 13.82 23.11 14.11
N ALA A 230 13.20 24.29 14.00
CA ALA A 230 11.79 24.48 14.30
C ALA A 230 10.88 23.53 13.49
N ALA A 231 11.25 23.19 12.25
CA ALA A 231 10.53 22.25 11.39
C ALA A 231 10.46 20.82 11.92
N ASN A 232 11.25 20.48 12.96
CA ASN A 232 11.16 19.19 13.63
C ASN A 232 9.89 19.04 14.47
N ALA A 233 9.16 20.12 14.76
CA ALA A 233 7.88 20.05 15.47
C ALA A 233 6.90 19.08 14.79
N ARG A 234 6.89 19.03 13.44
CA ARG A 234 6.08 18.10 12.64
C ARG A 234 6.34 16.61 12.89
N LEU A 235 7.46 16.28 13.53
CA LEU A 235 7.83 14.91 13.85
C LEU A 235 7.29 14.47 15.21
N TYR A 236 6.67 15.38 15.96
CA TYR A 236 6.06 15.10 17.27
C TYR A 236 4.54 15.14 17.21
N PRO A 237 3.85 14.28 18.01
CA PRO A 237 2.44 14.45 18.29
C PRO A 237 2.13 15.77 19.00
N ASP A 238 0.87 16.21 18.90
CA ASP A 238 0.37 17.44 19.52
C ASP A 238 -0.35 17.11 20.83
N GLN A 239 0.19 17.57 21.97
CA GLN A 239 -0.34 17.30 23.30
C GLN A 239 -1.58 18.14 23.64
N ALA A 240 -1.91 19.15 22.82
CA ALA A 240 -3.17 19.88 22.94
C ALA A 240 -4.36 19.09 22.39
N LEU A 241 -4.12 18.06 21.56
CA LEU A 241 -5.16 17.17 21.06
C LEU A 241 -5.56 16.10 22.09
N GLY A 242 -6.74 15.51 21.88
CA GLY A 242 -7.29 14.49 22.78
C GLY A 242 -6.41 13.23 22.83
N ALA A 243 -5.89 12.90 24.02
CA ALA A 243 -5.05 11.73 24.22
C ALA A 243 -5.84 10.41 24.17
N GLN A 244 -5.22 9.38 23.60
CA GLN A 244 -5.66 8.00 23.66
C GLN A 244 -4.94 7.28 24.82
N ASN A 245 -5.70 6.73 25.76
CA ASN A 245 -5.17 5.88 26.82
C ASN A 245 -5.28 4.41 26.39
N VAL A 246 -4.15 3.69 26.43
CA VAL A 246 -4.06 2.29 26.04
C VAL A 246 -3.61 1.46 27.23
N THR A 247 -4.45 0.50 27.62
CA THR A 247 -4.09 -0.54 28.59
C THR A 247 -3.82 -1.84 27.84
N LEU A 248 -2.56 -2.27 27.86
CA LEU A 248 -2.13 -3.51 27.25
C LEU A 248 -1.90 -4.57 28.33
N ASN A 249 -2.55 -5.72 28.14
CA ASN A 249 -2.30 -6.90 28.95
C ASN A 249 -1.16 -7.70 28.33
N GLY A 250 -0.10 -7.87 29.11
CA GLY A 250 1.06 -8.66 28.76
C GLY A 250 0.71 -10.12 28.49
N THR A 251 1.67 -10.85 27.97
CA THR A 251 1.49 -12.22 27.48
C THR A 251 1.84 -13.24 28.56
N SER A 252 1.59 -14.53 28.33
CA SER A 252 2.07 -15.58 29.23
C SER A 252 3.60 -15.59 29.36
N ARG A 253 4.33 -15.25 28.28
CA ARG A 253 5.79 -15.14 28.29
C ARG A 253 6.29 -13.78 28.80
N ASN A 254 5.49 -12.73 28.65
CA ASN A 254 5.81 -11.35 29.06
C ASN A 254 4.67 -10.78 29.91
N PRO A 255 4.47 -11.27 31.16
CA PRO A 255 3.30 -10.94 31.96
C PRO A 255 3.35 -9.51 32.51
N GLY A 256 2.18 -8.89 32.66
CA GLY A 256 2.04 -7.56 33.24
C GLY A 256 0.82 -6.82 32.71
N THR A 257 0.55 -5.64 33.27
CA THR A 257 -0.39 -4.67 32.71
C THR A 257 0.35 -3.37 32.49
N PHE A 258 0.35 -2.90 31.25
CA PHE A 258 1.10 -1.72 30.83
C PHE A 258 0.12 -0.64 30.39
N ASN A 259 0.29 0.58 30.91
CA ASN A 259 -0.57 1.71 30.59
C ASN A 259 0.23 2.77 29.85
N TYR A 260 -0.31 3.24 28.74
CA TYR A 260 0.29 4.26 27.91
C TYR A 260 -0.72 5.36 27.59
N THR A 261 -0.20 6.56 27.42
CA THR A 261 -0.95 7.71 26.91
C THR A 261 -0.25 8.15 25.63
N PHE A 262 -1.00 8.16 24.53
CA PHE A 262 -0.51 8.59 23.23
C PHE A 262 -1.35 9.77 22.75
N TYR A 263 -0.67 10.79 22.23
CA TYR A 263 -1.30 11.92 21.60
C TYR A 263 -1.25 11.72 20.08
N PRO A 264 -2.26 12.16 19.31
CA PRO A 264 -2.24 12.08 17.86
C PRO A 264 -1.34 13.15 17.24
N TYR A 265 -0.88 12.91 16.02
CA TYR A 265 -0.32 13.95 15.16
C TYR A 265 -1.39 14.95 14.73
N ASN A 266 -1.03 16.24 14.69
CA ASN A 266 -1.91 17.26 14.16
C ASN A 266 -1.81 17.30 12.63
N LEU A 267 -2.79 16.70 11.94
CA LEU A 267 -2.79 16.63 10.48
C LEU A 267 -3.20 17.94 9.81
N ASN A 268 -3.88 18.83 10.54
CA ASN A 268 -4.35 20.12 10.03
C ASN A 268 -3.30 21.23 10.22
N ASP A 269 -2.53 21.18 11.30
CA ASP A 269 -1.39 22.05 11.57
C ASP A 269 -0.22 21.23 12.12
N PRO A 270 0.56 20.57 11.23
CA PRO A 270 1.67 19.71 11.64
C PRO A 270 2.72 20.40 12.51
N MET A 271 2.81 21.73 12.47
CA MET A 271 3.83 22.47 13.21
C MET A 271 3.52 22.65 14.71
N GLN A 272 2.33 22.23 15.17
CA GLN A 272 1.95 22.24 16.60
C GLN A 272 2.45 21.03 17.40
N GLY A 273 3.29 20.16 16.81
CA GLY A 273 3.83 19.01 17.55
C GLY A 273 4.74 19.43 18.71
N ASP A 274 4.58 18.76 19.86
CA ASP A 274 5.26 19.10 21.10
C ASP A 274 6.54 18.25 21.30
N PRO A 275 7.75 18.86 21.31
CA PRO A 275 8.98 18.13 21.56
C PRO A 275 9.03 17.62 23.01
N VAL A 276 9.13 16.29 23.15
CA VAL A 276 9.21 15.61 24.46
C VAL A 276 10.56 14.93 24.68
N SER A 277 10.96 14.82 25.95
CA SER A 277 12.08 13.97 26.34
C SER A 277 11.66 12.50 26.28
N GLU A 278 12.36 11.70 25.49
CA GLU A 278 12.00 10.32 25.20
C GLU A 278 13.24 9.41 25.06
N SER A 279 13.07 8.10 25.26
CA SER A 279 14.10 7.09 25.00
C SER A 279 14.16 6.67 23.53
N ALA A 280 15.19 5.93 23.14
CA ALA A 280 15.33 5.42 21.77
C ALA A 280 14.14 4.53 21.42
N THR A 281 13.71 3.70 22.37
CA THR A 281 12.51 2.87 22.29
C THR A 281 11.23 3.69 22.05
N ARG A 282 11.10 4.87 22.67
CA ARG A 282 9.94 5.77 22.44
C ARG A 282 10.03 6.48 21.09
N LEU A 283 11.23 6.85 20.64
CA LEU A 283 11.46 7.31 19.27
C LEU A 283 11.02 6.26 18.25
N LEU A 284 11.36 4.98 18.47
CA LEU A 284 10.92 3.89 17.61
C LEU A 284 9.38 3.80 17.55
N MET A 285 8.69 3.86 18.69
CA MET A 285 7.22 3.91 18.73
C MET A 285 6.65 5.13 18.00
N ARG A 286 7.22 6.33 18.23
CA ARG A 286 6.79 7.58 17.58
C ARG A 286 6.95 7.51 16.06
N SER A 287 8.03 6.91 15.57
CA SER A 287 8.20 6.69 14.12
C SER A 287 7.14 5.76 13.54
N THR A 288 6.77 4.68 14.24
CA THR A 288 5.66 3.80 13.82
C THR A 288 4.34 4.57 13.76
N GLN A 289 4.05 5.39 14.78
CA GLN A 289 2.85 6.22 14.81
C GLN A 289 2.81 7.22 13.65
N TYR A 290 3.93 7.89 13.34
CA TYR A 290 4.02 8.82 12.21
C TYR A 290 3.63 8.15 10.90
N TYR A 291 4.10 6.92 10.65
CA TYR A 291 3.77 6.22 9.42
C TYR A 291 2.28 5.87 9.29
N LEU A 292 1.63 5.48 10.38
CA LEU A 292 0.19 5.19 10.38
C LEU A 292 -0.65 6.47 10.26
N GLU A 293 -0.36 7.48 11.08
CA GLU A 293 -1.22 8.66 11.20
C GLU A 293 -0.93 9.72 10.13
N VAL A 294 0.33 9.94 9.79
CA VAL A 294 0.78 11.02 8.88
C VAL A 294 0.98 10.51 7.47
N LEU A 295 1.60 9.34 7.29
CA LEU A 295 1.87 8.77 5.95
C LEU A 295 0.79 7.80 5.48
N LYS A 296 -0.17 7.46 6.34
CA LYS A 296 -1.34 6.62 6.03
C LYS A 296 -1.00 5.22 5.51
N VAL A 297 0.11 4.62 5.94
CA VAL A 297 0.33 3.20 5.66
C VAL A 297 -0.68 2.35 6.44
N ASP A 298 -1.07 1.19 5.89
CA ASP A 298 -2.10 0.32 6.47
C ASP A 298 -1.53 -0.73 7.43
N GLY A 299 -0.21 -0.87 7.46
CA GLY A 299 0.50 -1.85 8.28
C GLY A 299 1.96 -2.01 7.90
N PHE A 300 2.58 -3.04 8.48
CA PHE A 300 4.03 -3.24 8.37
C PHE A 300 4.42 -4.70 8.11
N ARG A 301 5.45 -4.90 7.28
CA ARG A 301 6.28 -6.10 7.31
C ARG A 301 7.42 -5.82 8.29
N LEU A 302 7.49 -6.56 9.40
CA LEU A 302 8.46 -6.31 10.48
C LEU A 302 9.76 -7.04 10.18
N ASP A 303 10.79 -6.28 9.81
CA ASP A 303 12.13 -6.78 9.47
C ASP A 303 12.84 -7.35 10.69
N ALA A 304 13.54 -8.47 10.49
CA ALA A 304 14.45 -9.06 11.47
C ALA A 304 13.84 -9.17 12.89
N ALA A 305 12.53 -9.43 12.99
CA ALA A 305 11.76 -9.26 14.22
C ALA A 305 12.24 -10.15 15.37
N LYS A 306 12.88 -11.28 15.05
CA LYS A 306 13.48 -12.19 16.04
C LYS A 306 14.69 -11.61 16.76
N HIS A 307 15.35 -10.59 16.19
CA HIS A 307 16.54 -9.96 16.75
C HIS A 307 16.22 -8.88 17.80
N LEU A 308 14.95 -8.52 17.94
CA LEU A 308 14.45 -7.76 19.08
C LEU A 308 13.84 -8.69 20.14
N PRO A 309 14.05 -8.41 21.44
CA PRO A 309 13.40 -9.15 22.51
C PRO A 309 11.88 -9.16 22.36
N THR A 310 11.23 -10.31 22.61
CA THR A 310 9.78 -10.44 22.41
C THR A 310 8.93 -9.47 23.25
N TRP A 311 9.43 -9.03 24.41
CA TRP A 311 8.76 -8.04 25.25
C TRP A 311 8.66 -6.66 24.57
N PHE A 312 9.57 -6.32 23.65
CA PHE A 312 9.49 -5.08 22.90
C PHE A 312 8.21 -5.04 22.07
N TRP A 313 7.95 -6.12 21.33
CA TRP A 313 6.74 -6.27 20.53
C TRP A 313 5.50 -6.31 21.41
N ASP A 314 5.50 -7.23 22.38
CA ASP A 314 4.34 -7.55 23.21
C ASP A 314 3.93 -6.38 24.11
N ASN A 315 4.88 -5.70 24.75
CA ASN A 315 4.59 -4.75 25.82
C ASN A 315 4.60 -3.29 25.35
N LEU A 316 5.22 -2.99 24.20
CA LEU A 316 5.41 -1.62 23.71
C LEU A 316 4.84 -1.40 22.32
N TRP A 317 5.32 -2.15 21.32
CA TRP A 317 4.96 -1.90 19.93
C TRP A 317 3.47 -2.15 19.67
N ASP A 318 2.93 -3.27 20.19
CA ASP A 318 1.50 -3.58 20.08
C ASP A 318 0.63 -2.45 20.69
N ALA A 319 1.12 -1.76 21.73
CA ALA A 319 0.39 -0.65 22.35
C ALA A 319 0.33 0.60 21.45
N ILE A 320 1.40 0.93 20.72
CA ILE A 320 1.38 2.12 19.86
C ILE A 320 0.53 1.90 18.62
N VAL A 321 0.43 0.69 18.08
CA VAL A 321 -0.40 0.44 16.89
C VAL A 321 -1.89 0.23 17.21
N TYR A 322 -2.23 -0.02 18.47
CA TYR A 322 -3.60 -0.32 18.88
C TYR A 322 -4.61 0.76 18.46
N ASN A 323 -5.61 0.37 17.66
CA ASN A 323 -6.67 1.25 17.15
C ASN A 323 -6.14 2.54 16.50
N ARG A 324 -5.16 2.38 15.59
CA ARG A 324 -4.48 3.50 14.94
C ARG A 324 -4.49 3.43 13.40
N TYR A 325 -5.17 2.42 12.86
CA TYR A 325 -5.50 2.32 11.43
C TYR A 325 -6.97 2.69 11.22
N VAL A 326 -7.24 3.51 10.20
CA VAL A 326 -8.60 3.82 9.74
C VAL A 326 -8.84 3.03 8.45
N ALA A 327 -9.72 2.04 8.52
CA ALA A 327 -10.10 1.24 7.37
C ALA A 327 -10.91 2.05 6.35
N PHE A 328 -11.08 1.51 5.15
CA PHE A 328 -11.83 2.15 4.08
C PHE A 328 -13.31 2.40 4.41
N ASP A 329 -13.88 1.65 5.36
CA ASP A 329 -15.23 1.87 5.89
C ASP A 329 -15.29 2.96 6.99
N GLY A 330 -14.16 3.60 7.29
CA GLY A 330 -14.01 4.61 8.34
C GLY A 330 -13.84 4.04 9.75
N THR A 331 -13.83 2.71 9.92
CA THR A 331 -13.66 2.10 11.24
C THR A 331 -12.21 2.18 11.71
N VAL A 332 -12.05 2.43 13.01
CA VAL A 332 -10.74 2.48 13.65
C VAL A 332 -10.40 1.08 14.19
N GLN A 333 -9.26 0.54 13.76
CA GLN A 333 -8.80 -0.79 14.14
C GLN A 333 -7.28 -0.85 14.31
N THR A 334 -6.79 -1.98 14.80
CA THR A 334 -5.34 -2.24 14.90
C THR A 334 -4.84 -2.70 13.52
N PRO A 335 -3.82 -2.05 12.92
CA PRO A 335 -3.33 -2.40 11.60
C PRO A 335 -2.87 -3.85 11.58
N TYR A 336 -3.14 -4.55 10.48
CA TYR A 336 -2.51 -5.84 10.24
C TYR A 336 -1.00 -5.63 10.06
N SER A 337 -0.18 -6.57 10.52
CA SER A 337 1.26 -6.57 10.28
C SER A 337 1.76 -8.00 10.25
N PHE A 338 2.95 -8.24 9.75
CA PHE A 338 3.51 -9.60 9.77
C PHE A 338 5.02 -9.56 9.92
N SER A 339 5.55 -10.48 10.72
CA SER A 339 6.95 -10.48 11.10
C SER A 339 7.79 -11.47 10.33
N GLU A 340 9.02 -11.08 10.02
CA GLU A 340 10.07 -12.00 9.65
C GLU A 340 10.77 -12.54 10.91
N ALA A 341 10.58 -13.83 11.18
CA ALA A 341 11.25 -14.52 12.28
C ALA A 341 11.74 -15.90 11.80
N VAL A 342 12.97 -15.98 11.26
CA VAL A 342 13.52 -17.23 10.73
C VAL A 342 13.78 -18.24 11.87
N GLU A 343 12.83 -19.15 12.11
CA GLU A 343 12.81 -20.06 13.26
C GLU A 343 11.96 -21.33 13.00
N SER A 344 11.93 -22.29 13.93
CA SER A 344 10.97 -23.42 13.89
C SER A 344 9.52 -22.93 13.96
N ASN A 345 8.55 -23.67 13.40
CA ASN A 345 7.13 -23.27 13.43
C ASN A 345 6.61 -22.92 14.83
N SER A 346 6.94 -23.73 15.83
CA SER A 346 6.55 -23.47 17.23
C SER A 346 7.14 -22.18 17.80
N ASN A 347 8.35 -21.82 17.36
CA ASN A 347 8.98 -20.55 17.71
C ASN A 347 8.35 -19.42 16.91
N MET A 348 8.23 -19.51 15.57
CA MET A 348 7.62 -18.46 14.74
C MET A 348 6.23 -18.06 15.23
N ALA A 349 5.41 -19.04 15.62
CA ALA A 349 4.07 -18.80 16.16
C ALA A 349 4.06 -17.95 17.45
N GLN A 350 5.21 -17.78 18.10
CA GLN A 350 5.39 -16.86 19.22
C GLN A 350 5.41 -15.40 18.76
N TRP A 351 5.86 -15.07 17.55
CA TRP A 351 5.81 -13.71 17.01
C TRP A 351 4.44 -13.33 16.43
N VAL A 352 3.43 -14.17 16.63
CA VAL A 352 2.05 -13.89 16.25
C VAL A 352 1.25 -13.36 17.44
N ARG A 353 0.42 -12.36 17.17
CA ARG A 353 -0.43 -11.68 18.14
C ARG A 353 -1.71 -11.19 17.47
N LYS A 354 -2.84 -11.82 17.78
CA LYS A 354 -4.14 -11.48 17.20
C LYS A 354 -5.19 -11.38 18.31
N PRO A 355 -6.32 -10.66 18.11
CA PRO A 355 -7.42 -10.52 19.08
C PRO A 355 -8.05 -11.85 19.52
N GLY A 356 -7.78 -12.92 18.79
CA GLY A 356 -8.10 -14.29 19.13
C GLY A 356 -9.37 -14.77 18.48
N GLU A 357 -9.35 -16.03 18.08
CA GLU A 357 -10.42 -16.64 17.29
C GLU A 357 -10.91 -17.91 17.99
N PRO A 358 -12.01 -17.82 18.77
CA PRO A 358 -12.50 -18.96 19.54
C PRO A 358 -12.71 -20.23 18.70
N GLY A 359 -12.36 -21.37 19.28
CA GLY A 359 -12.51 -22.67 18.63
C GLY A 359 -11.24 -23.08 17.90
N THR A 360 -11.25 -22.97 16.58
CA THR A 360 -10.20 -23.49 15.71
C THR A 360 -9.23 -22.42 15.21
N GLY A 361 -9.33 -21.17 15.67
CA GLY A 361 -8.43 -20.11 15.21
C GLY A 361 -7.31 -19.80 16.19
N TYR A 362 -6.29 -19.12 15.68
CA TYR A 362 -5.06 -18.86 16.42
C TYR A 362 -4.85 -17.38 16.78
N PRO A 363 -4.57 -17.06 18.06
CA PRO A 363 -4.73 -17.94 19.22
C PRO A 363 -6.22 -18.10 19.60
N ALA A 364 -6.61 -19.26 20.14
CA ALA A 364 -8.01 -19.53 20.50
C ALA A 364 -8.58 -18.54 21.56
N VAL A 365 -7.70 -18.03 22.42
CA VAL A 365 -7.94 -16.85 23.26
C VAL A 365 -6.82 -15.88 22.93
N GLY A 366 -7.19 -14.74 22.37
CA GLY A 366 -6.21 -13.78 21.90
C GLY A 366 -6.20 -12.49 22.67
N TRP A 367 -5.63 -11.52 22.00
CA TRP A 367 -5.01 -10.37 22.58
C TRP A 367 -5.51 -9.16 21.84
N GLN A 368 -6.53 -8.53 22.43
CA GLN A 368 -7.32 -7.50 21.77
C GLN A 368 -6.49 -6.32 21.25
N GLN A 369 -5.27 -6.14 21.76
CA GLN A 369 -4.39 -5.03 21.44
C GLN A 369 -3.42 -5.26 20.26
N GLY A 370 -3.28 -6.49 19.74
CA GLY A 370 -2.34 -6.80 18.66
C GLY A 370 -3.01 -7.43 17.45
N ASN A 371 -2.47 -7.17 16.26
CA ASN A 371 -2.91 -7.76 14.98
C ASN A 371 -1.72 -8.03 14.06
N ARG A 372 -0.76 -8.84 14.52
CA ARG A 372 0.41 -9.27 13.76
C ARG A 372 0.49 -10.78 13.55
N ASP A 373 0.88 -11.17 12.36
CA ASP A 373 1.16 -12.55 11.94
C ASP A 373 2.67 -12.77 11.70
N ALA A 374 3.06 -13.92 11.16
CA ALA A 374 4.44 -14.23 10.79
C ALA A 374 4.52 -14.81 9.37
N LEU A 375 5.63 -14.54 8.67
CA LEU A 375 5.94 -15.21 7.41
C LEU A 375 6.08 -16.72 7.62
N ASP A 376 5.46 -17.53 6.76
CA ASP A 376 5.59 -18.99 6.79
C ASP A 376 6.88 -19.43 6.09
N LEU A 377 8.01 -19.15 6.73
CA LEU A 377 9.35 -19.30 6.14
C LEU A 377 9.76 -20.76 5.92
N ASN A 378 9.25 -21.68 6.75
CA ASN A 378 9.55 -23.11 6.64
C ASN A 378 8.78 -23.74 5.47
N GLU A 379 7.50 -23.39 5.28
CA GLU A 379 6.76 -23.81 4.09
C GLU A 379 7.38 -23.24 2.81
N ALA A 380 7.74 -21.95 2.80
CA ALA A 380 8.43 -21.34 1.67
C ALA A 380 9.74 -22.07 1.34
N GLY A 381 10.52 -22.46 2.37
CA GLY A 381 11.71 -23.31 2.23
C GLY A 381 11.41 -24.63 1.55
N ALA A 382 10.48 -25.40 2.11
CA ALA A 382 10.11 -26.70 1.59
C ALA A 382 9.57 -26.60 0.14
N LEU A 383 8.80 -25.56 -0.20
CA LEU A 383 8.28 -25.34 -1.55
C LEU A 383 9.39 -25.11 -2.57
N ARG A 384 10.43 -24.34 -2.20
CA ARG A 384 11.59 -24.15 -3.08
C ARG A 384 12.35 -25.45 -3.26
N ASP A 385 12.59 -26.19 -2.18
CA ASP A 385 13.22 -27.51 -2.26
C ASP A 385 12.40 -28.48 -3.12
N LEU A 386 11.07 -28.44 -3.06
CA LEU A 386 10.19 -29.26 -3.91
C LEU A 386 10.38 -28.93 -5.40
N VAL A 387 10.36 -27.64 -5.74
CA VAL A 387 10.55 -27.16 -7.12
C VAL A 387 11.94 -27.55 -7.64
N GLU A 388 12.98 -27.39 -6.84
CA GLU A 388 14.37 -27.66 -7.24
C GLU A 388 14.75 -29.16 -7.25
N ASN A 389 13.88 -30.05 -6.76
CA ASN A 389 14.12 -31.50 -6.70
C ASN A 389 13.51 -32.28 -7.88
N ASP A 390 13.02 -31.62 -8.92
CA ASP A 390 12.59 -32.23 -10.19
C ASP A 390 11.60 -33.42 -10.06
N GLY A 391 10.68 -33.34 -9.10
CA GLY A 391 9.69 -34.42 -8.83
C GLY A 391 10.17 -35.55 -7.94
N ALA A 392 11.32 -35.39 -7.25
CA ALA A 392 11.77 -36.31 -6.20
C ALA A 392 11.32 -35.91 -4.79
N GLY A 393 10.57 -34.80 -4.67
CA GLY A 393 10.08 -34.28 -3.40
C GLY A 393 8.79 -34.96 -2.91
N SER A 394 8.16 -34.37 -1.90
CA SER A 394 6.85 -34.82 -1.43
C SER A 394 6.03 -33.67 -0.86
N TRP A 395 4.75 -33.63 -1.23
CA TRP A 395 3.79 -32.69 -0.69
C TRP A 395 3.47 -32.90 0.79
N ASP A 396 3.68 -34.11 1.34
CA ASP A 396 3.57 -34.36 2.78
C ASP A 396 4.59 -33.49 3.56
N THR A 397 5.80 -33.28 3.00
CA THR A 397 6.82 -32.37 3.56
C THR A 397 6.37 -30.91 3.52
N ILE A 398 5.76 -30.47 2.43
CA ILE A 398 5.24 -29.10 2.31
C ILE A 398 4.15 -28.85 3.35
N ILE A 399 3.13 -29.71 3.37
CA ILE A 399 1.97 -29.56 4.24
C ILE A 399 2.43 -29.55 5.70
N SER A 400 3.34 -30.44 6.10
CA SER A 400 3.85 -30.50 7.48
C SER A 400 4.78 -29.34 7.86
N SER A 401 5.37 -28.65 6.88
CA SER A 401 6.26 -27.51 7.11
C SER A 401 5.53 -26.19 7.37
N SER A 402 4.23 -26.10 7.12
CA SER A 402 3.46 -24.88 7.37
C SER A 402 3.32 -24.56 8.86
N VAL A 403 3.51 -23.29 9.21
CA VAL A 403 3.28 -22.76 10.56
C VAL A 403 1.81 -22.87 10.97
N ASP A 404 0.90 -22.93 10.01
CA ASP A 404 -0.54 -23.13 10.23
C ASP A 404 -0.85 -24.43 10.99
N ASN A 405 0.04 -25.43 10.95
CA ASN A 405 -0.15 -26.67 11.71
C ASN A 405 0.04 -26.54 13.24
N VAL A 406 0.59 -25.42 13.73
CA VAL A 406 0.98 -25.28 15.15
C VAL A 406 -0.22 -25.43 16.09
N ASP A 407 -1.41 -25.02 15.65
CA ASP A 407 -2.64 -25.11 16.43
C ASP A 407 -3.48 -26.38 16.12
N GLY A 408 -2.97 -27.24 15.23
CA GLY A 408 -3.62 -28.47 14.80
C GLY A 408 -4.64 -28.29 13.67
N PHE A 409 -4.77 -27.09 13.11
CA PHE A 409 -5.66 -26.80 11.99
C PHE A 409 -4.88 -26.43 10.73
N ASN A 410 -5.57 -26.35 9.59
CA ASN A 410 -5.02 -25.84 8.33
C ASN A 410 -6.08 -24.90 7.74
N ASN A 411 -6.30 -23.79 8.42
CA ASN A 411 -7.40 -22.86 8.17
C ASN A 411 -6.93 -21.42 7.91
N GLY A 412 -5.62 -21.16 7.94
CA GLY A 412 -5.02 -19.88 7.57
C GLY A 412 -5.13 -18.84 8.68
N THR A 413 -5.26 -19.30 9.92
CA THR A 413 -5.38 -18.42 11.08
C THR A 413 -4.00 -17.98 11.59
N ILE A 414 -2.95 -18.64 11.11
CA ILE A 414 -1.56 -18.23 11.32
C ILE A 414 -0.73 -18.52 10.07
N GLY A 415 0.21 -17.62 9.76
CA GLY A 415 1.13 -17.77 8.65
C GLY A 415 0.76 -16.92 7.44
N VAL A 416 1.78 -16.26 6.90
CA VAL A 416 1.71 -15.54 5.62
C VAL A 416 2.51 -16.31 4.59
N HIS A 417 1.81 -16.91 3.64
CA HIS A 417 2.34 -17.85 2.66
C HIS A 417 3.03 -17.12 1.51
N HIS A 418 4.18 -17.63 1.09
CA HIS A 418 4.91 -17.12 -0.08
C HIS A 418 5.82 -18.22 -0.62
N VAL A 419 6.22 -18.11 -1.88
CA VAL A 419 7.23 -19.02 -2.47
C VAL A 419 8.61 -18.38 -2.44
N ASN A 420 8.67 -17.18 -3.02
CA ASN A 420 9.87 -16.37 -3.16
C ASN A 420 9.67 -15.02 -2.44
N SER A 421 10.78 -14.37 -2.12
CA SER A 421 10.85 -13.00 -1.61
C SER A 421 12.18 -12.36 -1.97
N HIS A 422 12.33 -11.09 -1.60
CA HIS A 422 13.60 -10.37 -1.74
C HIS A 422 14.81 -10.99 -1.01
N ASP A 423 14.60 -11.81 0.03
CA ASP A 423 15.67 -12.49 0.78
C ASP A 423 16.00 -13.86 0.20
N ASN A 424 14.95 -14.58 -0.22
CA ASN A 424 15.05 -15.97 -0.58
C ASN A 424 14.17 -16.30 -1.78
N ALA A 425 14.76 -16.84 -2.82
CA ALA A 425 14.07 -17.22 -4.03
C ALA A 425 14.69 -18.50 -4.60
N ILE A 426 13.91 -19.24 -5.39
CA ILE A 426 14.37 -20.37 -6.19
C ILE A 426 15.60 -20.00 -7.04
N SER A 427 16.36 -20.99 -7.47
CA SER A 427 17.51 -20.83 -8.37
C SER A 427 17.11 -20.29 -9.76
N THR A 428 18.07 -19.64 -10.45
CA THR A 428 17.81 -19.07 -11.77
C THR A 428 17.59 -20.18 -12.81
N GLY A 429 16.49 -20.09 -13.55
CA GLY A 429 16.09 -21.09 -14.56
C GLY A 429 14.99 -22.04 -14.09
N GLU A 430 14.72 -22.05 -12.78
CA GLU A 430 13.63 -22.83 -12.19
C GLU A 430 12.25 -22.20 -12.42
N ASN A 431 11.20 -23.00 -12.30
CA ASN A 431 9.81 -22.55 -12.47
C ASN A 431 8.99 -22.79 -11.20
N ASP A 432 8.60 -21.72 -10.52
CA ASP A 432 7.81 -21.78 -9.29
C ASP A 432 6.30 -21.83 -9.51
N SER A 433 5.80 -21.91 -10.74
CA SER A 433 4.37 -21.73 -11.02
C SER A 433 3.47 -22.76 -10.31
N ILE A 434 3.95 -23.98 -10.10
CA ILE A 434 3.23 -24.99 -9.32
C ILE A 434 3.16 -24.65 -7.82
N ALA A 435 4.24 -24.10 -7.27
CA ALA A 435 4.27 -23.62 -5.89
C ALA A 435 3.38 -22.39 -5.72
N GLN A 436 3.31 -21.51 -6.73
CA GLN A 436 2.37 -20.38 -6.75
C GLN A 436 0.92 -20.86 -6.78
N ALA A 437 0.60 -21.90 -7.56
CA ALA A 437 -0.73 -22.49 -7.57
C ALA A 437 -1.11 -23.08 -6.19
N TYR A 438 -0.16 -23.71 -5.49
CA TYR A 438 -0.35 -24.15 -4.11
C TYR A 438 -0.63 -22.99 -3.16
N VAL A 439 0.26 -21.99 -3.10
CA VAL A 439 0.17 -20.85 -2.16
C VAL A 439 -1.11 -20.04 -2.41
N LEU A 440 -1.42 -19.71 -3.67
CA LEU A 440 -2.59 -18.90 -4.00
C LEU A 440 -3.90 -19.66 -3.79
N MET A 441 -3.92 -20.99 -3.92
CA MET A 441 -5.14 -21.76 -3.65
C MET A 441 -5.23 -22.31 -2.22
N ARG A 442 -4.20 -22.12 -1.38
CA ARG A 442 -4.22 -22.42 0.06
C ARG A 442 -4.97 -21.35 0.85
N THR A 443 -5.39 -21.68 2.06
CA THR A 443 -5.99 -20.72 3.01
C THR A 443 -4.93 -19.80 3.61
N GLY A 444 -5.32 -18.66 4.20
CA GLY A 444 -4.38 -17.69 4.79
C GLY A 444 -3.87 -16.64 3.78
N PRO A 445 -3.29 -15.51 4.25
CA PRO A 445 -2.73 -14.48 3.37
C PRO A 445 -1.59 -15.02 2.48
N ALA A 446 -1.53 -14.58 1.24
CA ALA A 446 -0.54 -15.03 0.27
C ALA A 446 0.23 -13.85 -0.34
N ILE A 447 1.54 -14.03 -0.57
CA ILE A 447 2.41 -13.03 -1.20
C ILE A 447 2.92 -13.56 -2.54
N VAL A 448 2.77 -12.75 -3.59
CA VAL A 448 3.47 -12.91 -4.87
C VAL A 448 4.65 -11.95 -4.89
N TYR A 449 5.86 -12.47 -5.12
CA TYR A 449 7.05 -11.63 -5.23
C TYR A 449 7.23 -11.10 -6.65
N HIS A 450 7.22 -9.78 -6.79
CA HIS A 450 7.46 -9.07 -8.04
C HIS A 450 8.76 -8.24 -7.97
N MET A 451 9.62 -8.48 -8.95
CA MET A 451 10.89 -7.79 -9.13
C MET A 451 10.82 -6.92 -10.39
N ALA A 452 10.62 -5.62 -10.23
CA ALA A 452 10.43 -4.72 -11.37
C ALA A 452 11.73 -4.42 -12.15
N ASN A 453 12.90 -4.60 -11.54
CA ASN A 453 14.21 -4.41 -12.17
C ASN A 453 14.49 -2.99 -12.73
N GLN A 454 13.85 -1.92 -12.23
CA GLN A 454 14.09 -0.55 -12.73
C GLN A 454 15.54 -0.10 -12.56
N PHE A 455 16.17 -0.45 -11.44
CA PHE A 455 17.53 -0.02 -11.11
C PHE A 455 18.61 -0.93 -11.69
N GLY A 456 18.20 -1.85 -12.57
CA GLY A 456 19.07 -2.84 -13.17
C GLY A 456 19.48 -3.94 -12.17
N PRO A 457 20.57 -4.65 -12.44
CA PRO A 457 20.96 -5.83 -11.69
C PRO A 457 21.30 -5.50 -10.20
N PRO A 458 20.61 -6.07 -9.19
CA PRO A 458 20.92 -5.82 -7.79
C PRO A 458 22.35 -6.23 -7.40
N PRO A 459 23.05 -5.43 -6.57
CA PRO A 459 24.38 -5.75 -6.08
C PRO A 459 24.32 -7.03 -5.24
N ASN A 460 25.23 -7.97 -5.49
CA ASN A 460 25.33 -9.25 -4.76
C ASN A 460 24.03 -10.09 -4.75
N ASN A 461 23.14 -9.88 -5.73
CA ASN A 461 21.85 -10.58 -5.84
C ASN A 461 20.91 -10.32 -4.64
N PHE A 462 21.00 -9.13 -4.03
CA PHE A 462 20.04 -8.64 -3.04
C PHE A 462 19.51 -7.25 -3.46
N PRO A 463 18.19 -7.06 -3.59
CA PRO A 463 17.11 -8.07 -3.53
C PRO A 463 17.30 -9.25 -4.51
N ARG A 464 16.72 -10.41 -4.22
CA ARG A 464 16.79 -11.60 -5.09
C ARG A 464 16.13 -11.35 -6.44
N ARG A 465 16.77 -11.74 -7.54
CA ARG A 465 16.29 -11.44 -8.90
C ARG A 465 15.06 -12.23 -9.35
N ASN A 466 14.81 -13.38 -8.74
CA ASN A 466 13.88 -14.37 -9.29
C ASN A 466 12.43 -14.12 -8.81
N GLY A 467 12.01 -12.86 -8.88
CA GLY A 467 10.60 -12.49 -8.77
C GLY A 467 9.83 -12.83 -10.05
N ARG A 468 8.50 -12.85 -9.98
CA ARG A 468 7.63 -13.12 -11.11
C ARG A 468 7.49 -11.88 -12.00
N ASP A 469 7.96 -11.98 -13.23
CA ASP A 469 7.75 -10.94 -14.25
C ASP A 469 6.27 -10.80 -14.63
N ASP A 470 5.54 -11.91 -14.60
CA ASP A 470 4.12 -11.98 -14.92
C ASP A 470 3.19 -11.75 -13.71
N ALA A 471 3.73 -11.30 -12.57
CA ALA A 471 2.94 -10.94 -11.40
C ALA A 471 1.85 -9.91 -11.72
N LEU A 472 2.14 -8.98 -12.63
CA LEU A 472 1.19 -7.98 -13.13
C LEU A 472 0.57 -8.35 -14.48
N GLY A 473 0.88 -9.52 -15.04
CA GLY A 473 0.35 -10.01 -16.32
C GLY A 473 1.20 -9.71 -17.55
N LEU A 474 2.43 -9.19 -17.39
CA LEU A 474 3.31 -8.89 -18.52
C LEU A 474 3.81 -10.20 -19.15
N ASN A 475 3.70 -10.34 -20.48
CA ASN A 475 4.09 -11.51 -21.29
C ASN A 475 3.39 -12.84 -20.99
N SER A 476 2.73 -12.98 -19.83
CA SER A 476 2.01 -14.18 -19.38
C SER A 476 0.90 -13.75 -18.42
N SER A 477 -0.25 -14.44 -18.44
CA SER A 477 -1.33 -14.26 -17.46
C SER A 477 -1.30 -15.29 -16.33
N GLN A 478 -0.28 -16.15 -16.25
CA GLN A 478 -0.32 -17.32 -15.40
C GLN A 478 -0.56 -16.98 -13.92
N ILE A 479 0.16 -16.00 -13.39
CA ILE A 479 -0.01 -15.58 -12.00
C ILE A 479 -1.30 -14.78 -11.80
N THR A 480 -1.63 -13.86 -12.69
CA THR A 480 -2.87 -13.06 -12.59
C THR A 480 -4.13 -13.94 -12.70
N ASP A 481 -4.07 -15.02 -13.47
CA ASP A 481 -5.10 -16.05 -13.52
C ASP A 481 -5.22 -16.79 -12.18
N LEU A 482 -4.12 -17.18 -11.54
CA LEU A 482 -4.16 -17.81 -10.22
C LEU A 482 -4.70 -16.86 -9.13
N VAL A 483 -4.33 -15.58 -9.16
CA VAL A 483 -4.88 -14.55 -8.25
C VAL A 483 -6.38 -14.40 -8.47
N ARG A 484 -6.83 -14.32 -9.74
CA ARG A 484 -8.25 -14.30 -10.10
C ARG A 484 -8.99 -15.53 -9.55
N LEU A 485 -8.46 -16.73 -9.77
CA LEU A 485 -9.08 -17.98 -9.29
C LEU A 485 -9.14 -18.06 -7.77
N ARG A 486 -8.10 -17.56 -7.08
CA ARG A 486 -8.13 -17.45 -5.62
C ARG A 486 -9.29 -16.58 -5.16
N ASN A 487 -9.41 -15.38 -5.71
CA ASN A 487 -10.46 -14.42 -5.37
C ASN A 487 -11.86 -14.99 -5.64
N GLN A 488 -12.01 -15.83 -6.67
CA GLN A 488 -13.30 -16.41 -7.06
C GLN A 488 -13.68 -17.67 -6.27
N PHE A 489 -12.72 -18.51 -5.86
CA PHE A 489 -13.02 -19.87 -5.37
C PHE A 489 -12.38 -20.27 -4.03
N ALA A 490 -11.26 -19.66 -3.63
CA ALA A 490 -10.38 -20.22 -2.60
C ALA A 490 -10.79 -19.84 -1.16
N ARG A 491 -12.03 -20.16 -0.79
CA ARG A 491 -12.63 -19.88 0.54
C ARG A 491 -12.67 -21.12 1.43
N GLY A 492 -12.64 -20.90 2.75
CA GLY A 492 -12.71 -21.97 3.75
C GLY A 492 -11.37 -22.67 3.99
N TRP A 493 -11.38 -23.84 4.63
CA TRP A 493 -10.18 -24.53 5.07
C TRP A 493 -9.41 -25.16 3.91
N PHE A 494 -8.12 -25.39 4.11
CA PHE A 494 -7.31 -26.24 3.24
C PHE A 494 -7.54 -27.70 3.63
N VAL A 495 -8.03 -28.52 2.68
CA VAL A 495 -8.38 -29.92 2.94
C VAL A 495 -7.72 -30.83 1.89
N PRO A 496 -6.56 -31.45 2.19
CA PRO A 496 -6.01 -32.51 1.36
C PRO A 496 -6.99 -33.68 1.25
N ILE A 497 -7.28 -34.12 0.03
CA ILE A 497 -8.17 -35.25 -0.26
C ILE A 497 -7.45 -36.42 -0.96
N THR A 498 -6.16 -36.26 -1.27
CA THR A 498 -5.23 -37.38 -1.45
C THR A 498 -4.79 -37.89 -0.07
N SER A 499 -4.83 -39.20 0.15
CA SER A 499 -4.37 -39.82 1.40
C SER A 499 -2.90 -39.51 1.70
N SER A 500 -2.58 -39.17 2.96
CA SER A 500 -1.18 -39.00 3.40
C SER A 500 -0.34 -40.26 3.10
N GLY A 501 0.90 -40.07 2.69
CA GLY A 501 1.79 -41.12 2.21
C GLY A 501 1.56 -41.55 0.76
N ALA A 502 0.54 -41.00 0.07
CA ALA A 502 0.32 -41.15 -1.38
C ALA A 502 0.56 -39.83 -2.15
N GLN A 503 1.18 -38.85 -1.50
CA GLN A 503 1.43 -37.50 -1.99
C GLN A 503 2.91 -37.29 -2.32
N GLY A 504 3.58 -38.33 -2.83
CA GLY A 504 4.94 -38.20 -3.38
C GLY A 504 4.93 -37.15 -4.50
N ASP A 505 4.20 -37.46 -5.58
CA ASP A 505 4.21 -36.59 -6.76
C ASP A 505 2.97 -35.69 -6.86
N VAL A 506 1.80 -36.26 -6.52
CA VAL A 506 0.49 -35.63 -6.78
C VAL A 506 -0.23 -35.30 -5.48
N LEU A 507 -0.52 -34.02 -5.28
CA LEU A 507 -1.42 -33.53 -4.26
C LEU A 507 -2.76 -33.14 -4.89
N VAL A 508 -3.85 -33.62 -4.31
CA VAL A 508 -5.20 -33.12 -4.60
C VAL A 508 -5.80 -32.62 -3.30
N PHE A 509 -6.29 -31.38 -3.32
CA PHE A 509 -6.95 -30.76 -2.17
C PHE A 509 -8.20 -29.99 -2.60
N THR A 510 -9.05 -29.69 -1.63
CA THR A 510 -10.23 -28.84 -1.81
C THR A 510 -10.25 -27.71 -0.79
N ARG A 511 -11.05 -26.70 -1.10
CA ARG A 511 -11.33 -25.55 -0.24
C ARG A 511 -12.81 -25.55 0.12
N ARG A 512 -13.10 -25.58 1.42
CA ARG A 512 -14.47 -25.56 1.94
C ARG A 512 -14.55 -25.08 3.38
N THR A 513 -15.65 -24.46 3.73
CA THR A 513 -16.06 -24.38 5.13
C THR A 513 -16.29 -25.80 5.69
N PRO A 514 -15.84 -26.12 6.93
CA PRO A 514 -16.02 -27.45 7.52
C PRO A 514 -17.48 -27.91 7.51
N ASN A 515 -17.70 -29.20 7.18
CA ASN A 515 -19.03 -29.80 7.04
C ASN A 515 -19.93 -29.16 5.96
N SER A 516 -19.33 -28.42 5.02
CA SER A 516 -20.01 -27.80 3.88
C SER A 516 -19.62 -28.45 2.55
N VAL A 517 -20.20 -27.93 1.48
CA VAL A 517 -19.91 -28.34 0.11
C VAL A 517 -18.59 -27.71 -0.35
N ASP A 518 -17.79 -28.48 -1.09
CA ASP A 518 -16.56 -28.00 -1.71
C ASP A 518 -16.79 -26.78 -2.63
N ASN A 519 -15.79 -25.91 -2.72
CA ASN A 519 -15.78 -24.75 -3.62
C ASN A 519 -15.00 -25.03 -4.89
N VAL A 520 -13.89 -25.77 -4.76
CA VAL A 520 -12.91 -26.03 -5.81
C VAL A 520 -12.11 -27.28 -5.48
N VAL A 521 -11.66 -28.01 -6.50
CA VAL A 521 -10.65 -29.06 -6.40
C VAL A 521 -9.39 -28.59 -7.12
N VAL A 522 -8.25 -28.69 -6.44
CA VAL A 522 -6.94 -28.34 -7.01
C VAL A 522 -6.11 -29.62 -7.07
N GLY A 523 -5.55 -29.90 -8.24
CA GLY A 523 -4.57 -30.96 -8.44
C GLY A 523 -3.21 -30.35 -8.77
N LEU A 524 -2.15 -30.81 -8.09
CA LEU A 524 -0.77 -30.39 -8.27
C LEU A 524 0.10 -31.63 -8.52
N ASN A 525 1.08 -31.53 -9.42
CA ASN A 525 2.00 -32.60 -9.79
C ASN A 525 3.40 -32.01 -10.04
N ASP A 526 4.34 -32.31 -9.16
CA ASP A 526 5.70 -31.75 -9.18
C ASP A 526 6.63 -32.43 -10.20
N ARG A 527 6.19 -33.50 -10.86
CA ARG A 527 7.03 -34.23 -11.80
C ARG A 527 7.44 -33.42 -13.02
N GLU A 528 8.71 -33.57 -13.39
CA GLU A 528 9.35 -32.97 -14.55
C GLU A 528 9.28 -33.83 -15.82
N ASP A 529 8.91 -35.11 -15.75
CA ASP A 529 8.82 -35.99 -16.92
C ASP A 529 7.46 -35.88 -17.64
N ASN A 530 7.35 -36.51 -18.80
CA ASN A 530 6.22 -36.31 -19.71
C ASN A 530 4.91 -36.91 -19.17
N GLY A 531 3.80 -36.23 -19.42
CA GLY A 531 2.45 -36.80 -19.34
C GLY A 531 1.62 -36.25 -18.19
N PHE A 532 0.80 -37.11 -17.59
CA PHE A 532 -0.09 -36.76 -16.48
C PHE A 532 -0.20 -37.95 -15.52
N ASP A 533 -0.66 -37.67 -14.31
CA ASP A 533 -1.00 -38.69 -13.32
C ASP A 533 -2.48 -38.60 -12.96
N SER A 534 -3.11 -39.74 -12.70
CA SER A 534 -4.52 -39.79 -12.32
C SER A 534 -4.69 -40.12 -10.85
N ARG A 535 -5.70 -39.52 -10.22
CA ARG A 535 -6.12 -39.80 -8.85
C ARG A 535 -7.64 -39.90 -8.81
N THR A 536 -8.15 -40.91 -8.11
CA THR A 536 -9.56 -40.97 -7.72
C THR A 536 -9.66 -40.51 -6.28
N VAL A 537 -10.43 -39.45 -6.06
CA VAL A 537 -10.61 -38.78 -4.76
C VAL A 537 -12.09 -38.68 -4.42
N THR A 538 -12.38 -38.34 -3.17
CA THR A 538 -13.74 -38.11 -2.68
C THR A 538 -13.90 -36.64 -2.30
N THR A 539 -14.89 -35.99 -2.92
CA THR A 539 -15.28 -34.59 -2.68
C THR A 539 -16.60 -34.52 -1.90
N THR A 540 -16.97 -33.35 -1.39
CA THR A 540 -18.32 -33.09 -0.85
C THR A 540 -19.23 -32.38 -1.84
N PHE A 541 -18.81 -32.23 -3.10
CA PHE A 541 -19.73 -31.80 -4.16
C PHE A 541 -20.90 -32.79 -4.30
N PRO A 542 -22.13 -32.30 -4.55
CA PRO A 542 -23.25 -33.15 -4.90
C PRO A 542 -22.95 -34.02 -6.12
N GLN A 543 -23.50 -35.24 -6.14
CA GLN A 543 -23.45 -36.09 -7.33
C GLN A 543 -24.07 -35.35 -8.52
N GLY A 544 -23.42 -35.42 -9.67
CA GLY A 544 -23.84 -34.75 -10.90
C GLY A 544 -23.34 -33.31 -11.04
N THR A 545 -22.69 -32.74 -10.01
CA THR A 545 -22.02 -31.44 -10.15
C THR A 545 -20.98 -31.51 -11.26
N ARG A 546 -21.00 -30.50 -12.14
CA ARG A 546 -20.09 -30.35 -13.27
C ARG A 546 -19.00 -29.35 -12.88
N LEU A 547 -17.75 -29.80 -12.88
CA LEU A 547 -16.58 -29.00 -12.53
C LEU A 547 -15.80 -28.72 -13.80
N HIS A 548 -15.56 -27.44 -14.09
CA HIS A 548 -14.83 -26.96 -15.26
C HIS A 548 -13.36 -26.76 -14.90
N GLU A 549 -12.46 -27.07 -15.83
CA GLU A 549 -11.03 -26.76 -15.70
C GLU A 549 -10.83 -25.25 -15.91
N MET A 550 -10.40 -24.55 -14.86
CA MET A 550 -10.45 -23.10 -14.77
C MET A 550 -9.13 -22.41 -15.16
N THR A 551 -8.03 -23.16 -15.29
CA THR A 551 -6.72 -22.58 -15.62
C THR A 551 -6.47 -22.52 -17.13
N GLY A 552 -7.32 -23.15 -17.94
CA GLY A 552 -7.14 -23.29 -19.39
C GLY A 552 -6.05 -24.28 -19.78
N ASN A 553 -5.57 -25.09 -18.84
CA ASN A 553 -4.53 -26.10 -19.09
C ASN A 553 -5.11 -27.27 -19.89
N ALA A 554 -6.37 -27.68 -19.66
CA ALA A 554 -7.01 -28.72 -20.47
C ALA A 554 -7.23 -28.29 -21.93
N ALA A 555 -7.52 -27.01 -22.18
CA ALA A 555 -7.71 -26.47 -23.53
C ALA A 555 -6.38 -26.08 -24.22
N SER A 556 -5.26 -26.10 -23.49
CA SER A 556 -3.98 -25.64 -24.01
C SER A 556 -3.28 -26.75 -24.79
N ALA A 557 -3.10 -26.57 -26.10
CA ALA A 557 -2.33 -27.50 -26.93
C ALA A 557 -0.86 -27.64 -26.48
N THR A 558 -0.33 -26.68 -25.71
CA THR A 558 1.02 -26.76 -25.14
C THR A 558 1.05 -27.71 -23.94
N VAL A 559 0.04 -27.69 -23.08
CA VAL A 559 -0.03 -28.55 -21.88
C VAL A 559 -0.60 -29.92 -22.23
N ASP A 560 -1.69 -29.95 -22.98
CA ASP A 560 -2.46 -31.13 -23.29
C ASP A 560 -2.67 -31.33 -24.82
N PRO A 561 -1.62 -31.67 -25.57
CA PRO A 561 -1.70 -31.85 -27.02
C PRO A 561 -2.60 -33.02 -27.48
N ASN A 562 -2.96 -33.93 -26.56
CA ASN A 562 -3.71 -35.15 -26.87
C ASN A 562 -5.16 -35.13 -26.35
N ASN A 563 -5.59 -34.04 -25.67
CA ASN A 563 -6.86 -33.96 -24.95
C ASN A 563 -7.00 -35.05 -23.87
N ASP A 564 -5.90 -35.31 -23.15
CA ASP A 564 -5.84 -36.24 -22.04
C ASP A 564 -6.48 -35.67 -20.77
N LEU A 565 -6.47 -34.35 -20.58
CA LEU A 565 -7.14 -33.65 -19.49
C LEU A 565 -8.59 -33.34 -19.88
N GLN A 566 -9.51 -33.54 -18.94
CA GLN A 566 -10.92 -33.32 -19.21
C GLN A 566 -11.28 -31.87 -18.95
N GLU A 567 -11.85 -31.14 -19.91
CA GLU A 567 -12.33 -29.77 -19.65
C GLU A 567 -13.44 -29.74 -18.60
N ILE A 568 -14.26 -30.81 -18.52
CA ILE A 568 -15.35 -30.92 -17.56
C ILE A 568 -15.32 -32.30 -16.89
N LEU A 569 -15.28 -32.29 -15.56
CA LEU A 569 -15.48 -33.47 -14.72
C LEU A 569 -16.89 -33.47 -14.16
N THR A 570 -17.55 -34.65 -14.13
CA THR A 570 -18.85 -34.82 -13.46
C THR A 570 -18.66 -35.66 -12.20
N VAL A 571 -19.12 -35.14 -11.07
CA VAL A 571 -19.00 -35.79 -9.76
C VAL A 571 -19.87 -37.04 -9.72
N GLY A 572 -19.26 -38.19 -9.42
CA GLY A 572 -19.92 -39.49 -9.34
C GLY A 572 -20.67 -39.71 -8.02
N ALA A 573 -21.19 -40.92 -7.86
CA ALA A 573 -21.86 -41.34 -6.62
C ALA A 573 -20.91 -41.22 -5.41
N GLY A 574 -21.44 -40.76 -4.28
CA GLY A 574 -20.65 -40.58 -3.04
C GLY A 574 -19.56 -39.51 -3.14
N GLY A 575 -19.63 -38.58 -4.10
CA GLY A 575 -18.64 -37.52 -4.27
C GLY A 575 -17.36 -37.96 -5.00
N SER A 576 -17.34 -39.18 -5.56
CA SER A 576 -16.18 -39.73 -6.27
C SER A 576 -15.83 -38.90 -7.51
N LEU A 577 -14.56 -38.55 -7.66
CA LEU A 577 -14.02 -37.79 -8.78
C LEU A 577 -12.69 -38.41 -9.23
N THR A 578 -12.54 -38.70 -10.52
CA THR A 578 -11.24 -39.07 -11.10
C THR A 578 -10.68 -37.87 -11.82
N ILE A 579 -9.58 -37.33 -11.30
CA ILE A 579 -8.87 -36.18 -11.84
C ILE A 579 -7.58 -36.66 -12.53
N ARG A 580 -7.20 -35.99 -13.61
CA ARG A 580 -5.90 -36.12 -14.26
C ARG A 580 -5.16 -34.81 -14.05
N VAL A 581 -3.95 -34.89 -13.51
CA VAL A 581 -3.11 -33.74 -13.20
C VAL A 581 -1.89 -33.79 -14.12
N PRO A 582 -1.70 -32.79 -15.00
CA PRO A 582 -0.55 -32.77 -15.91
C PRO A 582 0.74 -32.72 -15.10
N ARG A 583 1.80 -33.33 -15.63
CA ARG A 583 3.18 -33.10 -15.18
C ARG A 583 3.69 -31.78 -15.77
N ASN A 584 4.90 -31.36 -15.46
CA ASN A 584 5.46 -30.10 -15.96
C ASN A 584 5.94 -30.16 -17.43
N ARG A 585 5.94 -31.36 -18.03
CA ARG A 585 6.15 -31.60 -19.47
C ARG A 585 4.96 -32.31 -20.10
N ASN A 586 4.61 -31.87 -21.31
CA ASN A 586 3.58 -32.54 -22.08
C ASN A 586 4.08 -33.89 -22.66
N ALA A 587 3.19 -34.64 -23.32
CA ALA A 587 3.49 -35.95 -23.91
C ALA A 587 4.66 -35.93 -24.93
N ASN A 588 4.94 -34.77 -25.55
CA ASN A 588 5.99 -34.58 -26.56
C ASN A 588 7.32 -34.07 -25.95
N GLY A 589 7.41 -33.91 -24.62
CA GLY A 589 8.61 -33.45 -23.93
C GLY A 589 8.78 -31.93 -23.87
N VAL A 590 7.77 -31.14 -24.26
CA VAL A 590 7.80 -29.68 -24.13
C VAL A 590 7.52 -29.31 -22.68
N PHE A 591 8.47 -28.60 -22.06
CA PHE A 591 8.29 -28.03 -20.73
C PHE A 591 7.34 -26.85 -20.77
N HIS A 592 6.38 -26.84 -19.86
CA HIS A 592 5.42 -25.75 -19.69
C HIS A 592 5.30 -25.25 -18.25
N GLY A 593 5.85 -25.96 -17.25
CA GLY A 593 5.80 -25.55 -15.83
C GLY A 593 4.37 -25.39 -15.29
N ARG A 594 3.42 -26.10 -15.88
CA ARG A 594 1.98 -26.05 -15.52
C ARG A 594 1.51 -27.40 -14.99
N GLY A 595 2.26 -27.96 -14.04
CA GLY A 595 1.92 -29.21 -13.35
C GLY A 595 0.73 -29.06 -12.40
N TYR A 596 -0.34 -28.39 -12.81
CA TYR A 596 -1.52 -28.14 -11.98
C TYR A 596 -2.80 -28.01 -12.81
N VAL A 597 -3.93 -28.29 -12.18
CA VAL A 597 -5.29 -28.07 -12.70
C VAL A 597 -6.19 -27.60 -11.56
N ILE A 598 -7.16 -26.75 -11.88
CA ILE A 598 -8.11 -26.20 -10.89
C ILE A 598 -9.51 -26.43 -11.44
N TYR A 599 -10.28 -27.27 -10.77
CA TYR A 599 -11.64 -27.62 -11.16
C TYR A 599 -12.66 -27.00 -10.21
N ALA A 600 -13.57 -26.18 -10.73
CA ALA A 600 -14.65 -25.58 -9.94
C ALA A 600 -15.95 -25.58 -10.73
N PRO A 601 -17.12 -25.57 -10.08
CA PRO A 601 -18.36 -25.50 -10.84
C PRO A 601 -18.52 -24.09 -11.44
N ALA A 602 -19.17 -24.00 -12.61
CA ALA A 602 -19.17 -22.79 -13.43
C ALA A 602 -19.67 -21.55 -12.68
N VAL A 603 -18.97 -20.42 -12.81
CA VAL A 603 -19.39 -19.09 -12.35
C VAL A 603 -19.87 -18.26 -13.55
N PRO A 604 -20.69 -17.22 -13.36
CA PRO A 604 -21.22 -16.46 -14.49
C PRO A 604 -20.10 -15.84 -15.33
N THR A 605 -20.11 -16.03 -16.65
CA THR A 605 -19.19 -15.33 -17.55
C THR A 605 -19.88 -14.08 -18.09
N GLY A 606 -19.13 -13.15 -18.68
CA GLY A 606 -19.74 -11.90 -19.17
C GLY A 606 -18.74 -10.86 -19.64
N THR A 607 -19.27 -9.69 -19.99
CA THR A 607 -18.49 -8.52 -20.39
C THR A 607 -18.95 -7.31 -19.59
N ILE A 608 -17.99 -6.62 -18.99
CA ILE A 608 -18.18 -5.29 -18.38
C ILE A 608 -17.85 -4.21 -19.41
N SER A 609 -18.63 -3.13 -19.42
CA SER A 609 -18.43 -1.99 -20.32
C SER A 609 -18.91 -0.69 -19.69
N ILE A 610 -18.28 0.42 -20.06
CA ILE A 610 -18.82 1.77 -19.85
C ILE A 610 -19.71 2.13 -21.04
N THR A 611 -20.94 2.54 -20.77
CA THR A 611 -21.95 2.86 -21.79
C THR A 611 -22.62 4.20 -21.48
N ASN A 612 -23.46 4.70 -22.40
CA ASN A 612 -24.16 5.98 -22.24
C ASN A 612 -23.25 7.18 -21.91
N ALA A 613 -22.03 7.15 -22.45
CA ALA A 613 -20.98 8.11 -22.18
C ALA A 613 -20.16 8.42 -23.43
N THR A 614 -19.56 9.61 -23.48
CA THR A 614 -18.48 9.90 -24.42
C THR A 614 -17.21 9.28 -23.87
N THR A 615 -16.64 8.32 -24.60
CA THR A 615 -15.45 7.60 -24.15
C THR A 615 -14.33 7.59 -25.17
N GLN A 616 -13.10 7.57 -24.66
CA GLN A 616 -11.89 7.29 -25.44
C GLN A 616 -11.14 6.17 -24.73
N VAL A 617 -10.80 5.10 -25.44
CA VAL A 617 -9.98 4.02 -24.88
C VAL A 617 -8.52 4.25 -25.23
N ILE A 618 -7.68 4.42 -24.20
CA ILE A 618 -6.23 4.39 -24.35
C ILE A 618 -5.78 2.93 -24.34
N PRO A 619 -5.13 2.43 -25.40
CA PRO A 619 -4.67 1.05 -25.44
C PRO A 619 -3.54 0.80 -24.43
N PRO A 620 -3.20 -0.48 -24.17
CA PRO A 620 -1.98 -0.85 -23.50
C PRO A 620 -0.75 -0.23 -24.16
N ASP A 621 0.30 -0.02 -23.37
CA ASP A 621 1.56 0.51 -23.87
C ASP A 621 2.25 -0.50 -24.80
N SER A 622 2.98 0.01 -25.80
CA SER A 622 3.69 -0.84 -26.76
C SER A 622 4.78 -1.67 -26.06
N ALA A 623 5.10 -2.85 -26.61
CA ALA A 623 6.18 -3.71 -26.14
C ALA A 623 7.61 -3.10 -26.21
N GLY A 624 7.76 -1.88 -26.74
CA GLY A 624 9.01 -1.13 -26.70
C GLY A 624 9.20 -0.28 -25.44
N VAL A 625 8.15 -0.10 -24.62
CA VAL A 625 8.25 0.53 -23.30
C VAL A 625 8.94 -0.45 -22.36
N ALA A 626 9.85 0.05 -21.52
CA ALA A 626 10.57 -0.80 -20.57
C ALA A 626 9.59 -1.53 -19.64
N ASP A 627 9.84 -2.81 -19.36
CA ASP A 627 8.94 -3.72 -18.64
C ASP A 627 8.39 -3.16 -17.32
N HIS A 628 9.20 -2.42 -16.55
CA HIS A 628 8.78 -1.79 -15.29
C HIS A 628 7.79 -0.64 -15.49
N LEU A 629 7.83 0.05 -16.63
CA LEU A 629 6.92 1.15 -16.99
C LEU A 629 5.74 0.70 -17.85
N GLN A 630 5.84 -0.44 -18.53
CA GLN A 630 4.88 -0.83 -19.55
C GLN A 630 3.51 -1.19 -18.95
N ARG A 631 2.54 -0.27 -19.03
CA ARG A 631 1.16 -0.56 -18.66
C ARG A 631 0.55 -1.52 -19.66
N ILE A 632 -0.02 -2.61 -19.16
CA ILE A 632 -0.67 -3.62 -20.02
C ILE A 632 -2.20 -3.50 -20.03
N SER A 633 -2.76 -2.72 -19.10
CA SER A 633 -4.19 -2.50 -18.98
C SER A 633 -4.66 -1.30 -19.82
N PRO A 634 -5.72 -1.43 -20.64
CA PRO A 634 -6.34 -0.29 -21.28
C PRO A 634 -7.02 0.61 -20.24
N ILE A 635 -7.13 1.92 -20.55
CA ILE A 635 -7.85 2.89 -19.72
C ILE A 635 -9.01 3.47 -20.53
N THR A 636 -10.20 3.49 -19.94
CA THR A 636 -11.37 4.13 -20.55
C THR A 636 -11.52 5.55 -20.01
N ILE A 637 -11.21 6.56 -20.81
CA ILE A 637 -11.44 7.96 -20.46
C ILE A 637 -12.93 8.26 -20.64
N VAL A 638 -13.55 8.91 -19.64
CA VAL A 638 -14.94 9.36 -19.64
C VAL A 638 -14.96 10.88 -19.54
N THR A 639 -15.56 11.55 -20.54
CA THR A 639 -15.66 13.02 -20.58
C THR A 639 -17.09 13.54 -20.49
N SER A 640 -18.07 12.64 -20.33
CA SER A 640 -19.46 12.99 -20.09
C SER A 640 -19.77 13.08 -18.58
N PRO A 641 -20.70 13.96 -18.16
CA PRO A 641 -21.03 14.14 -16.74
C PRO A 641 -21.69 12.91 -16.10
N THR A 642 -22.14 11.95 -16.91
CA THR A 642 -22.67 10.67 -16.45
C THR A 642 -22.15 9.55 -17.34
N PHE A 643 -22.14 8.33 -16.79
CA PHE A 643 -21.92 7.10 -17.55
C PHE A 643 -22.63 5.92 -16.88
N ASP A 644 -22.86 4.85 -17.65
CA ASP A 644 -23.43 3.62 -17.12
C ASP A 644 -22.34 2.54 -17.00
N ILE A 645 -22.17 1.99 -15.78
CA ILE A 645 -21.50 0.70 -15.59
C ILE A 645 -22.49 -0.37 -16.05
N GLN A 646 -22.11 -1.16 -17.06
CA GLN A 646 -22.94 -2.25 -17.55
C GLN A 646 -22.18 -3.57 -17.53
N LEU A 647 -22.76 -4.57 -16.86
CA LEU A 647 -22.36 -5.98 -16.99
C LEU A 647 -23.43 -6.73 -17.79
N GLN A 648 -22.99 -7.40 -18.85
CA GLN A 648 -23.79 -8.37 -19.58
C GLN A 648 -23.22 -9.77 -19.33
N THR A 649 -23.89 -10.58 -18.50
CA THR A 649 -23.49 -11.98 -18.29
C THR A 649 -23.85 -12.85 -19.49
N THR A 650 -23.35 -14.07 -19.53
CA THR A 650 -23.72 -15.15 -20.45
C THR A 650 -23.83 -16.47 -19.66
N VAL A 651 -24.50 -17.47 -20.25
CA VAL A 651 -24.62 -18.80 -19.61
C VAL A 651 -23.29 -19.54 -19.80
N ALA A 652 -22.57 -19.75 -18.70
CA ALA A 652 -21.25 -20.40 -18.72
C ALA A 652 -21.30 -21.89 -19.07
N ASP A 653 -22.34 -22.61 -18.61
CA ASP A 653 -22.59 -24.01 -18.94
C ASP A 653 -24.10 -24.20 -19.15
N ALA A 654 -24.50 -24.58 -20.38
CA ALA A 654 -25.91 -24.78 -20.72
C ALA A 654 -26.57 -25.94 -19.95
N LEU A 655 -25.77 -26.82 -19.34
CA LEU A 655 -26.24 -27.95 -18.52
C LEU A 655 -26.18 -27.67 -17.01
N ASP A 656 -25.59 -26.56 -16.56
CA ASP A 656 -25.64 -26.13 -15.15
C ASP A 656 -26.83 -25.16 -14.96
N PRO A 657 -27.84 -25.53 -14.15
CA PRO A 657 -28.98 -24.65 -13.89
C PRO A 657 -28.63 -23.41 -13.04
N ASN A 658 -27.45 -23.37 -12.42
CA ASN A 658 -27.06 -22.31 -11.49
C ASN A 658 -26.35 -21.16 -12.21
N THR A 659 -27.12 -20.35 -12.92
CA THR A 659 -26.64 -19.13 -13.60
C THR A 659 -26.51 -17.95 -12.64
N ASP A 660 -26.28 -16.73 -13.14
CA ASP A 660 -26.21 -15.54 -12.30
C ASP A 660 -27.55 -15.21 -11.63
N ASP A 661 -27.53 -15.00 -10.32
CA ASP A 661 -28.69 -14.59 -9.53
C ASP A 661 -28.55 -13.19 -8.91
N LEU A 662 -27.32 -12.70 -8.74
CA LEU A 662 -27.00 -11.34 -8.28
C LEU A 662 -25.73 -10.83 -8.96
N ALA A 663 -25.68 -9.52 -9.22
CA ALA A 663 -24.42 -8.80 -9.39
C ALA A 663 -24.39 -7.54 -8.53
N VAL A 664 -23.17 -7.17 -8.12
CA VAL A 664 -22.87 -5.99 -7.32
C VAL A 664 -21.65 -5.28 -7.87
N TYR A 665 -21.53 -3.99 -7.63
CA TYR A 665 -20.38 -3.22 -8.10
C TYR A 665 -19.76 -2.40 -6.97
N ARG A 666 -18.49 -2.07 -7.12
CA ARG A 666 -17.74 -1.18 -6.27
C ARG A 666 -16.95 -0.23 -7.16
N ILE A 667 -16.99 1.04 -6.84
CA ILE A 667 -16.08 2.04 -7.41
C ILE A 667 -15.05 2.35 -6.33
N ASP A 668 -13.78 2.38 -6.72
CA ASP A 668 -12.64 2.66 -5.86
C ASP A 668 -12.59 1.72 -4.63
N GLN A 669 -12.25 2.25 -3.45
CA GLN A 669 -12.28 1.52 -2.19
C GLN A 669 -13.69 1.11 -1.73
N GLY A 670 -14.74 1.60 -2.41
CA GLY A 670 -16.13 1.42 -2.03
C GLY A 670 -16.59 2.36 -0.92
N PHE A 671 -17.62 1.93 -0.19
CA PHE A 671 -18.17 2.66 0.97
C PHE A 671 -18.73 4.05 0.67
N THR A 672 -19.06 4.30 -0.59
CA THR A 672 -19.78 5.47 -1.07
C THR A 672 -21.17 5.02 -1.52
N ASP A 673 -22.16 5.93 -1.55
CA ASP A 673 -23.50 5.65 -2.08
C ASP A 673 -23.62 6.22 -3.51
N THR A 674 -23.10 5.48 -4.48
CA THR A 674 -23.05 5.91 -5.89
C THR A 674 -24.33 5.57 -6.68
N ASN A 675 -25.19 4.69 -6.16
CA ASN A 675 -26.54 4.45 -6.73
C ASN A 675 -27.66 5.30 -6.08
N GLY A 676 -27.37 6.04 -5.00
CA GLY A 676 -28.30 6.96 -4.35
C GLY A 676 -29.39 6.28 -3.51
N ASN A 677 -29.16 5.08 -2.99
CA ASN A 677 -30.15 4.33 -2.21
C ASN A 677 -30.10 4.59 -0.70
N GLY A 678 -29.15 5.42 -0.24
CA GLY A 678 -28.92 5.75 1.16
C GLY A 678 -28.13 4.70 1.95
N SER A 679 -27.55 3.70 1.29
CA SER A 679 -26.77 2.62 1.91
C SER A 679 -25.43 2.40 1.20
N MET A 680 -24.35 2.55 1.97
CA MET A 680 -22.96 2.34 1.54
C MET A 680 -22.52 0.85 1.50
N HIS A 681 -23.43 -0.08 1.83
CA HIS A 681 -23.14 -1.53 1.92
C HIS A 681 -24.34 -2.41 1.48
N GLY A 682 -24.99 -2.07 0.36
CA GLY A 682 -26.29 -2.64 -0.01
C GLY A 682 -26.27 -4.02 -0.69
N GLY A 683 -25.11 -4.48 -1.19
CA GLY A 683 -24.97 -5.60 -2.14
C GLY A 683 -25.11 -7.03 -1.59
N ASN A 684 -25.93 -7.28 -0.57
CA ASN A 684 -25.86 -8.57 0.14
C ASN A 684 -26.90 -9.59 -0.39
N PRO A 685 -26.49 -10.72 -1.01
CA PRO A 685 -27.43 -11.78 -1.41
C PRO A 685 -28.16 -12.44 -0.21
N SER A 686 -27.72 -12.11 1.02
CA SER A 686 -28.28 -12.30 2.37
C SER A 686 -27.38 -13.16 3.29
N SER A 687 -26.27 -12.56 3.74
CA SER A 687 -25.23 -13.08 4.66
C SER A 687 -24.37 -14.26 4.15
N ASP A 688 -24.07 -14.33 2.84
CA ASP A 688 -23.00 -15.13 2.20
C ASP A 688 -22.85 -16.61 2.63
N PHE A 689 -23.99 -17.21 2.93
CA PHE A 689 -24.34 -18.64 2.93
C PHE A 689 -23.52 -19.64 3.78
N ASN A 690 -22.99 -19.17 4.92
CA ASN A 690 -22.78 -19.99 6.14
C ASN A 690 -23.32 -19.31 7.39
N ALA A 691 -23.76 -20.10 8.38
CA ALA A 691 -24.22 -19.57 9.67
C ALA A 691 -23.03 -18.97 10.45
N GLY A 692 -23.06 -17.66 10.70
CA GLY A 692 -22.04 -16.95 11.48
C GLY A 692 -21.28 -15.85 10.71
N ASN A 693 -21.48 -15.73 9.40
CA ASN A 693 -20.96 -14.59 8.63
C ASN A 693 -21.56 -13.28 9.13
N THR A 694 -20.69 -12.28 9.32
CA THR A 694 -21.12 -10.90 9.57
C THR A 694 -21.12 -10.13 8.25
N SER A 695 -21.79 -8.97 8.22
CA SER A 695 -21.77 -8.10 7.05
C SER A 695 -20.36 -7.63 6.69
N SER A 696 -19.45 -7.48 7.67
CA SER A 696 -18.07 -7.06 7.46
C SER A 696 -17.15 -8.17 6.94
N ASP A 697 -17.56 -9.44 7.04
CA ASP A 697 -16.78 -10.58 6.52
C ASP A 697 -17.19 -10.95 5.08
N SER A 698 -18.24 -10.31 4.57
CA SER A 698 -18.87 -10.55 3.27
C SER A 698 -17.95 -10.19 2.10
N PRO A 699 -17.85 -11.00 1.02
CA PRO A 699 -17.23 -10.56 -0.22
C PRO A 699 -17.99 -9.40 -0.89
N SER A 700 -19.21 -9.06 -0.47
CA SER A 700 -19.89 -7.86 -0.94
C SER A 700 -19.70 -6.67 0.00
N TYR A 701 -18.84 -6.76 1.03
CA TYR A 701 -18.61 -5.63 1.93
C TYR A 701 -17.98 -4.45 1.19
N GLY A 702 -18.67 -3.30 1.24
CA GLY A 702 -18.29 -2.10 0.48
C GLY A 702 -18.75 -2.09 -0.99
N PHE A 703 -19.55 -3.07 -1.41
CA PHE A 703 -20.19 -3.12 -2.73
C PHE A 703 -21.65 -2.63 -2.68
N GLU A 704 -22.13 -2.19 -3.83
CA GLU A 704 -23.44 -1.63 -4.10
C GLU A 704 -24.26 -2.47 -5.09
N ASN A 705 -25.60 -2.34 -5.03
CA ASN A 705 -26.50 -3.00 -5.97
C ASN A 705 -26.68 -2.18 -7.25
N PHE A 706 -26.90 -2.87 -8.36
CA PHE A 706 -27.42 -2.24 -9.59
C PHE A 706 -28.90 -1.92 -9.44
N LEU A 707 -29.27 -0.64 -9.53
CA LEU A 707 -30.65 -0.17 -9.42
C LEU A 707 -31.24 0.32 -10.73
N THR A 708 -30.43 0.85 -11.65
CA THR A 708 -30.90 1.27 -12.98
C THR A 708 -31.45 0.07 -13.77
N GLN A 709 -30.77 -1.08 -13.72
CA GLN A 709 -31.26 -2.35 -14.25
C GLN A 709 -30.64 -3.53 -13.50
N ASN A 710 -31.48 -4.46 -13.05
CA ASN A 710 -31.08 -5.73 -12.45
C ASN A 710 -31.95 -6.86 -13.01
N SER A 711 -31.39 -7.70 -13.88
CA SER A 711 -32.14 -8.69 -14.68
C SER A 711 -31.45 -10.06 -14.65
N PRO A 712 -31.36 -10.75 -13.50
CA PRO A 712 -30.55 -11.97 -13.34
C PRO A 712 -31.07 -13.15 -14.18
N ARG A 713 -30.16 -13.96 -14.73
CA ARG A 713 -30.53 -15.14 -15.55
C ARG A 713 -31.20 -16.24 -14.74
N PHE A 714 -30.85 -16.42 -13.48
CA PHE A 714 -31.37 -17.50 -12.65
C PHE A 714 -32.90 -17.41 -12.49
N THR A 715 -33.45 -16.20 -12.43
CA THR A 715 -34.90 -15.95 -12.39
C THR A 715 -35.52 -15.73 -13.78
N GLY A 716 -34.83 -16.09 -14.86
CA GLY A 716 -35.29 -15.98 -16.24
C GLY A 716 -35.05 -14.62 -16.93
N GLY A 717 -34.18 -13.77 -16.36
CA GLY A 717 -33.80 -12.48 -16.93
C GLY A 717 -32.77 -12.56 -18.06
N SER A 718 -32.33 -11.39 -18.52
CA SER A 718 -31.35 -11.21 -19.61
C SER A 718 -29.89 -11.27 -19.16
N GLY A 719 -29.65 -11.39 -17.85
CA GLY A 719 -28.41 -11.11 -17.11
C GLY A 719 -27.73 -9.83 -17.55
N THR A 720 -28.52 -8.77 -17.61
CA THR A 720 -28.04 -7.40 -17.80
C THR A 720 -28.14 -6.70 -16.46
N TYR A 721 -27.02 -6.17 -15.99
CA TYR A 721 -26.93 -5.33 -14.80
C TYR A 721 -26.38 -3.98 -15.23
N ARG A 722 -27.07 -2.90 -14.88
CA ARG A 722 -26.68 -1.54 -15.28
C ARG A 722 -26.91 -0.57 -14.14
N GLN A 723 -25.95 0.34 -13.93
CA GLN A 723 -26.05 1.42 -12.96
C GLN A 723 -25.52 2.70 -13.59
N THR A 724 -26.32 3.76 -13.49
CA THR A 724 -25.94 5.10 -13.91
C THR A 724 -25.15 5.78 -12.79
N ILE A 725 -24.00 6.35 -13.14
CA ILE A 725 -23.06 7.01 -12.25
C ILE A 725 -22.97 8.49 -12.64
N ASP A 726 -22.98 9.36 -11.62
CA ASP A 726 -22.67 10.77 -11.75
C ASP A 726 -21.14 10.95 -11.72
N ALA A 727 -20.56 11.20 -12.89
CA ALA A 727 -19.10 11.33 -13.03
C ALA A 727 -18.61 12.63 -12.40
N ALA A 728 -19.41 13.70 -12.43
CA ALA A 728 -19.04 14.98 -11.82
C ALA A 728 -18.98 14.86 -10.29
N ALA A 729 -19.87 14.07 -9.69
CA ALA A 729 -19.83 13.78 -8.26
C ALA A 729 -18.73 12.79 -7.85
N LEU A 730 -18.28 11.94 -8.78
CA LEU A 730 -17.22 10.95 -8.54
C LEU A 730 -15.83 11.60 -8.39
N GLY A 731 -15.63 12.75 -9.03
CA GLY A 731 -14.35 13.46 -9.08
C GLY A 731 -13.51 13.05 -10.30
N GLU A 732 -12.46 13.82 -10.56
CA GLU A 732 -11.57 13.58 -11.71
C GLU A 732 -10.45 12.58 -11.39
N GLY A 733 -9.85 12.05 -12.46
CA GLY A 733 -8.71 11.16 -12.43
C GLY A 733 -9.08 9.69 -12.53
N TYR A 734 -8.17 8.83 -12.06
CA TYR A 734 -8.36 7.39 -12.09
C TYR A 734 -9.48 6.96 -11.14
N HIS A 735 -10.33 6.04 -11.61
CA HIS A 735 -11.25 5.29 -10.79
C HIS A 735 -11.24 3.81 -11.16
N TYR A 736 -11.43 2.97 -10.14
CA TYR A 736 -11.22 1.53 -10.21
C TYR A 736 -12.52 0.79 -9.96
N ILE A 737 -13.12 0.24 -11.02
CA ILE A 737 -14.46 -0.35 -10.94
C ILE A 737 -14.35 -1.87 -10.91
N THR A 738 -14.88 -2.47 -9.85
CA THR A 738 -15.02 -3.92 -9.69
C THR A 738 -16.49 -4.31 -9.72
N VAL A 739 -16.85 -5.32 -10.52
CA VAL A 739 -18.19 -5.92 -10.52
C VAL A 739 -18.06 -7.40 -10.19
N ARG A 740 -18.85 -7.88 -9.24
CA ARG A 740 -18.95 -9.30 -8.89
C ARG A 740 -20.31 -9.84 -9.34
N ALA A 741 -20.31 -10.92 -10.10
CA ALA A 741 -21.53 -11.64 -10.51
C ALA A 741 -21.55 -13.03 -9.89
N TYR A 742 -22.50 -13.25 -9.00
CA TYR A 742 -22.62 -14.47 -8.20
C TYR A 742 -23.37 -15.54 -8.97
N ARG A 743 -22.86 -16.78 -8.90
CA ARG A 743 -23.68 -17.93 -9.31
C ARG A 743 -24.69 -18.23 -8.23
N HIS A 744 -25.82 -18.76 -8.65
CA HIS A 744 -26.78 -19.30 -7.70
C HIS A 744 -26.17 -20.45 -6.87
N ARG A 745 -26.37 -20.38 -5.55
CA ARG A 745 -26.06 -21.46 -4.60
C ARG A 745 -27.07 -21.45 -3.46
N THR A 746 -27.43 -22.64 -2.98
CA THR A 746 -28.30 -22.81 -1.80
C THR A 746 -27.53 -23.07 -0.52
N THR A 747 -26.29 -23.55 -0.62
CA THR A 747 -25.38 -23.87 0.50
C THR A 747 -23.91 -23.72 0.09
N GLY A 748 -23.04 -23.49 1.08
CA GLY A 748 -21.59 -23.33 0.90
C GLY A 748 -21.17 -21.88 0.71
N ASP A 749 -19.88 -21.69 0.47
CA ASP A 749 -19.31 -20.34 0.32
C ASP A 749 -19.77 -19.71 -1.01
N PRO A 750 -19.91 -18.37 -1.08
CA PRO A 750 -20.28 -17.70 -2.32
C PRO A 750 -19.20 -17.91 -3.37
N LEU A 751 -19.65 -18.13 -4.61
CA LEU A 751 -18.80 -18.22 -5.79
C LEU A 751 -19.28 -17.17 -6.79
N PHE A 752 -18.33 -16.51 -7.43
CA PHE A 752 -18.63 -15.43 -8.37
C PHE A 752 -17.53 -15.30 -9.41
N SER A 753 -17.87 -14.62 -10.50
CA SER A 753 -16.87 -14.00 -11.35
C SER A 753 -16.65 -12.56 -10.94
N GLU A 754 -15.41 -12.11 -11.05
CA GLU A 754 -15.02 -10.73 -10.83
C GLU A 754 -14.62 -10.12 -12.17
N PHE A 755 -15.17 -8.94 -12.47
CA PHE A 755 -14.89 -8.14 -13.65
C PHE A 755 -14.33 -6.80 -13.19
N ARG A 756 -13.24 -6.36 -13.80
CA ARG A 756 -12.56 -5.13 -13.44
C ARG A 756 -12.42 -4.24 -14.67
N ILE A 757 -12.56 -2.94 -14.48
CA ILE A 757 -12.31 -1.93 -15.50
C ILE A 757 -11.73 -0.68 -14.84
N VAL A 758 -10.73 -0.07 -15.49
CA VAL A 758 -10.13 1.19 -15.07
C VAL A 758 -10.71 2.30 -15.93
N VAL A 759 -11.26 3.32 -15.27
CA VAL A 759 -11.75 4.53 -15.93
C VAL A 759 -10.92 5.72 -15.51
N TYR A 760 -10.82 6.71 -16.38
CA TYR A 760 -10.25 8.01 -16.07
C TYR A 760 -11.33 9.06 -16.32
N VAL A 761 -11.84 9.69 -15.28
CA VAL A 761 -12.87 10.72 -15.38
C VAL A 761 -12.19 12.06 -15.63
N ASP A 762 -12.62 12.72 -16.70
CA ASP A 762 -12.05 13.98 -17.20
C ASP A 762 -13.20 14.85 -17.74
N VAL A 763 -13.97 15.44 -16.82
CA VAL A 763 -15.21 16.17 -17.12
C VAL A 763 -15.03 17.68 -17.09
N GLU A 764 -13.95 18.15 -16.49
CA GLU A 764 -13.54 19.54 -16.39
C GLU A 764 -12.18 19.73 -17.10
N ASP A 765 -11.80 20.99 -17.30
CA ASP A 765 -10.45 21.33 -17.76
C ASP A 765 -9.66 21.76 -16.51
N PRO A 766 -8.34 21.51 -16.43
CA PRO A 766 -7.57 21.79 -15.21
C PRO A 766 -7.84 23.19 -14.69
N ASP A 767 -8.01 23.35 -13.38
CA ASP A 767 -8.21 24.68 -12.79
C ASP A 767 -7.46 24.85 -11.48
N PHE A 768 -7.13 26.11 -11.17
CA PHE A 768 -6.27 26.44 -10.03
C PHE A 768 -6.48 27.85 -9.48
N THR A 769 -6.05 28.04 -8.24
CA THR A 769 -6.07 29.31 -7.51
C THR A 769 -4.68 29.65 -6.96
N LEU A 770 -4.33 30.93 -6.95
CA LEU A 770 -3.12 31.42 -6.27
C LEU A 770 -3.46 31.70 -4.80
N LEU A 771 -2.82 30.96 -3.89
CA LEU A 771 -2.99 31.14 -2.45
C LEU A 771 -2.01 32.15 -1.86
N ALA A 772 -0.78 32.17 -2.39
CA ALA A 772 0.26 33.11 -1.99
C ALA A 772 1.16 33.44 -3.18
N PRO A 773 1.67 34.67 -3.32
CA PRO A 773 1.32 35.85 -2.50
C PRO A 773 -0.13 36.31 -2.74
N THR A 774 -0.63 37.21 -1.89
CA THR A 774 -1.94 37.81 -2.10
C THR A 774 -1.92 38.78 -3.29
N THR A 775 -3.08 39.15 -3.80
CA THR A 775 -3.24 40.04 -4.97
C THR A 775 -3.99 41.31 -4.59
N THR A 776 -3.61 41.95 -3.48
CA THR A 776 -4.32 43.10 -2.89
C THR A 776 -3.70 44.45 -3.24
N CYS A 777 -2.56 44.43 -3.93
CA CYS A 777 -1.68 45.55 -4.18
C CYS A 777 -1.26 46.28 -2.89
N SER A 778 -1.02 45.53 -1.83
CA SER A 778 -0.72 46.10 -0.52
C SER A 778 0.14 45.15 0.31
N ASN A 779 1.47 45.32 0.18
CA ASN A 779 2.47 44.55 0.90
C ASN A 779 2.24 43.02 0.81
N ASP A 780 1.86 42.55 -0.37
CA ASP A 780 1.60 41.14 -0.65
C ASP A 780 2.88 40.29 -0.50
N VAL A 781 4.05 40.90 -0.74
CA VAL A 781 5.37 40.30 -0.46
C VAL A 781 6.20 41.27 0.37
N THR A 782 6.57 40.88 1.59
CA THR A 782 7.36 41.72 2.52
C THR A 782 8.70 41.10 2.94
N SER A 783 8.96 39.86 2.53
CA SER A 783 10.19 39.15 2.86
C SER A 783 10.57 38.17 1.74
N LEU A 784 11.85 37.82 1.70
CA LEU A 784 12.40 36.85 0.75
C LEU A 784 13.05 35.68 1.51
N PRO A 785 13.05 34.45 0.95
CA PRO A 785 12.43 34.07 -0.34
C PRO A 785 10.90 34.12 -0.28
N VAL A 786 10.26 34.38 -1.42
CA VAL A 786 8.80 34.31 -1.56
C VAL A 786 8.40 32.96 -2.14
N ASP A 787 7.31 32.40 -1.62
CA ASP A 787 6.69 31.18 -2.13
C ASP A 787 5.42 31.52 -2.90
N TRP A 788 5.40 31.12 -4.16
CA TRP A 788 4.23 31.15 -5.03
C TRP A 788 3.49 29.82 -4.85
N ILE A 789 2.43 29.84 -4.05
CA ILE A 789 1.67 28.65 -3.67
C ILE A 789 0.39 28.63 -4.50
N VAL A 790 0.28 27.64 -5.37
CA VAL A 790 -0.86 27.39 -6.24
C VAL A 790 -1.60 26.17 -5.73
N LYS A 791 -2.91 26.27 -5.54
CA LYS A 791 -3.76 25.12 -5.23
C LYS A 791 -4.55 24.75 -6.47
N THR A 792 -4.54 23.47 -6.83
CA THR A 792 -5.35 22.95 -7.94
C THR A 792 -6.64 22.39 -7.38
N ASP A 793 -7.76 22.77 -7.99
CA ASP A 793 -9.08 22.22 -7.63
C ASP A 793 -9.33 20.91 -8.39
N ASP A 794 -8.68 20.76 -9.55
CA ASP A 794 -8.53 19.52 -10.28
C ASP A 794 -7.26 18.78 -9.80
N LEU A 795 -7.45 17.57 -9.28
CA LEU A 795 -6.39 16.70 -8.75
C LEU A 795 -5.59 15.96 -9.83
N THR A 796 -6.01 16.05 -11.10
CA THR A 796 -5.30 15.46 -12.24
C THR A 796 -4.21 16.37 -12.81
N THR A 797 -4.24 17.65 -12.45
CA THR A 797 -3.15 18.59 -12.74
C THR A 797 -1.83 18.06 -12.18
N ASN A 798 -0.82 17.91 -13.05
CA ASN A 798 0.45 17.26 -12.73
C ASN A 798 1.67 18.18 -12.86
N ALA A 799 1.47 19.38 -13.40
CA ALA A 799 2.48 20.41 -13.44
C ALA A 799 1.84 21.80 -13.38
N VAL A 800 2.47 22.68 -12.62
CA VAL A 800 2.20 24.11 -12.65
C VAL A 800 3.51 24.83 -12.94
N TYR A 801 3.47 25.79 -13.86
CA TYR A 801 4.56 26.69 -14.16
C TYR A 801 4.21 28.09 -13.71
N VAL A 802 5.14 28.78 -13.06
CA VAL A 802 4.98 30.13 -12.55
C VAL A 802 5.99 31.03 -13.24
N PHE A 803 5.50 32.04 -13.97
CA PHE A 803 6.33 33.05 -14.59
C PHE A 803 6.02 34.41 -13.96
N VAL A 804 7.05 35.14 -13.56
CA VAL A 804 6.90 36.43 -12.89
C VAL A 804 7.48 37.51 -13.79
N ASP A 805 6.76 38.64 -13.90
CA ASP A 805 7.17 39.83 -14.66
C ASP A 805 7.41 39.56 -16.16
N LEU A 806 6.53 38.75 -16.78
CA LEU A 806 6.55 38.60 -18.23
C LEU A 806 5.93 39.83 -18.93
N PRO A 807 6.42 40.20 -20.11
CA PRO A 807 5.80 41.23 -20.93
C PRO A 807 4.37 40.86 -21.34
N GLU A 808 3.50 41.85 -21.48
CA GLU A 808 2.15 41.64 -22.04
C GLU A 808 2.22 41.02 -23.44
N GLY A 809 1.31 40.08 -23.73
CA GLY A 809 1.25 39.37 -25.02
C GLY A 809 2.28 38.24 -25.18
N THR A 810 3.10 37.94 -24.16
CA THR A 810 3.99 36.77 -24.17
C THR A 810 3.18 35.47 -24.21
N ASP A 811 3.51 34.57 -25.15
CA ASP A 811 2.98 33.21 -25.14
C ASP A 811 3.71 32.36 -24.09
N PHE A 812 3.30 32.53 -22.83
CA PHE A 812 3.88 31.81 -21.70
C PHE A 812 3.45 30.32 -21.66
N ILE A 813 2.44 29.91 -22.43
CA ILE A 813 2.08 28.49 -22.58
C ILE A 813 3.21 27.77 -23.31
N ALA A 814 3.75 28.38 -24.37
CA ALA A 814 4.93 27.85 -25.07
C ALA A 814 6.19 27.81 -24.18
N LEU A 815 6.26 28.65 -23.15
CA LEU A 815 7.36 28.67 -22.18
C LEU A 815 7.22 27.60 -21.09
N ALA A 816 6.05 26.99 -20.90
CA ALA A 816 5.74 26.00 -19.85
C ALA A 816 6.40 24.64 -20.12
N SER A 817 7.73 24.64 -20.11
CA SER A 817 8.56 23.47 -20.39
C SER A 817 9.83 23.47 -19.53
N GLY A 818 10.35 22.27 -19.25
CA GLY A 818 11.58 22.09 -18.47
C GLY A 818 11.42 22.38 -16.97
N PRO A 819 12.54 22.45 -16.21
CA PRO A 819 12.48 22.54 -14.75
C PRO A 819 12.48 23.98 -14.19
N SER A 820 12.94 24.98 -14.95
CA SER A 820 13.32 26.30 -14.39
C SER A 820 12.19 27.07 -13.71
N ASN A 821 10.97 26.96 -14.25
CA ASN A 821 9.77 27.66 -13.74
C ASN A 821 8.71 26.69 -13.20
N ARG A 822 9.05 25.40 -13.09
CA ARG A 822 8.11 24.37 -12.67
C ARG A 822 8.01 24.38 -11.14
N ALA A 823 6.80 24.54 -10.64
CA ALA A 823 6.49 24.43 -9.23
C ALA A 823 6.65 22.99 -8.74
N THR A 824 7.08 22.83 -7.49
CA THR A 824 7.16 21.52 -6.83
C THR A 824 5.78 21.15 -6.30
N GLN A 825 5.27 19.99 -6.71
CA GLN A 825 3.99 19.46 -6.22
C GLN A 825 4.14 18.89 -4.81
N TYR A 826 3.15 19.18 -3.98
CA TYR A 826 2.84 18.50 -2.73
C TYR A 826 1.31 18.31 -2.66
N LEU A 827 0.85 17.07 -2.88
CA LEU A 827 -0.58 16.75 -3.00
C LEU A 827 -1.30 17.67 -4.01
N ASP A 828 -2.30 18.44 -3.55
CA ASP A 828 -3.11 19.41 -4.31
C ASP A 828 -2.46 20.80 -4.44
N THR A 829 -1.24 20.97 -3.94
CA THR A 829 -0.52 22.26 -3.95
C THR A 829 0.75 22.20 -4.78
N PHE A 830 1.09 23.30 -5.42
CA PHE A 830 2.28 23.49 -6.22
C PHE A 830 3.00 24.74 -5.74
N THR A 831 4.23 24.58 -5.26
CA THR A 831 5.03 25.69 -4.72
C THR A 831 6.21 26.01 -5.63
N PHE A 832 6.30 27.25 -6.10
CA PHE A 832 7.48 27.79 -6.77
C PHE A 832 8.15 28.81 -5.84
N ARG A 833 9.39 28.54 -5.41
CA ARG A 833 10.14 29.40 -4.48
C ARG A 833 11.09 30.32 -5.23
N GLN A 834 10.98 31.61 -4.99
CA GLN A 834 11.84 32.63 -5.61
C GLN A 834 12.66 33.37 -4.54
N SER A 835 13.98 33.38 -4.72
CA SER A 835 14.91 33.97 -3.73
C SER A 835 15.16 35.47 -3.89
N SER A 836 14.70 36.05 -5.00
CA SER A 836 14.90 37.45 -5.33
C SER A 836 13.68 38.01 -6.05
N LEU A 837 13.16 39.14 -5.56
CA LEU A 837 12.10 39.92 -6.17
C LEU A 837 12.38 41.39 -5.84
N SER A 838 12.30 42.30 -6.82
CA SER A 838 12.48 43.75 -6.59
C SER A 838 11.31 44.32 -5.79
N SER A 839 11.46 45.52 -5.23
CA SER A 839 10.29 46.27 -4.77
C SER A 839 9.51 46.79 -5.99
N GLY A 840 8.18 46.73 -5.97
CA GLY A 840 7.34 47.15 -7.10
C GLY A 840 5.99 46.44 -7.15
N ASN A 841 5.22 46.70 -8.21
CA ASN A 841 3.96 46.02 -8.51
C ASN A 841 4.22 44.94 -9.56
N HIS A 842 4.04 43.69 -9.19
CA HIS A 842 4.38 42.52 -9.99
C HIS A 842 3.15 41.89 -10.62
N ARG A 843 3.40 41.17 -11.71
CA ARG A 843 2.46 40.24 -12.34
C ARG A 843 3.01 38.84 -12.33
N ALA A 844 2.12 37.86 -12.29
CA ALA A 844 2.48 36.46 -12.41
C ALA A 844 1.55 35.74 -13.40
N ASP A 845 2.14 35.12 -14.41
CA ASP A 845 1.46 34.31 -15.40
C ASP A 845 1.69 32.84 -15.06
N LEU A 846 0.60 32.11 -14.81
CA LEU A 846 0.65 30.73 -14.37
C LEU A 846 0.04 29.81 -15.42
N VAL A 847 0.64 28.64 -15.61
CA VAL A 847 0.14 27.58 -16.50
C VAL A 847 0.04 26.28 -15.71
N ALA A 848 -1.18 25.77 -15.55
CA ALA A 848 -1.44 24.41 -15.10
C ALA A 848 -1.56 23.47 -16.30
N ILE A 849 -0.98 22.28 -16.15
CA ILE A 849 -0.98 21.22 -17.16
C ILE A 849 -1.53 19.96 -16.51
N GLU A 850 -2.54 19.39 -17.16
CA GLU A 850 -2.98 18.03 -16.97
C GLU A 850 -2.48 17.20 -18.16
N THR A 851 -1.88 16.05 -17.90
CA THR A 851 -1.51 15.07 -18.93
C THR A 851 -2.39 13.84 -18.78
N LEU A 852 -3.27 13.65 -19.76
CA LEU A 852 -4.14 12.49 -19.82
C LEU A 852 -3.32 11.19 -19.98
N PRO A 853 -3.87 10.01 -19.63
CA PRO A 853 -3.15 8.74 -19.75
C PRO A 853 -2.64 8.37 -21.15
N GLY A 854 -3.10 9.07 -22.20
CA GLY A 854 -2.58 8.95 -23.57
C GLY A 854 -1.42 9.90 -23.92
N GLY A 855 -0.92 10.69 -22.97
CA GLY A 855 0.13 11.69 -23.17
C GLY A 855 -0.34 13.02 -23.76
N VAL A 856 -1.66 13.21 -23.91
CA VAL A 856 -2.24 14.47 -24.39
C VAL A 856 -2.29 15.46 -23.23
N ASN A 857 -1.77 16.67 -23.45
CA ASN A 857 -1.81 17.73 -22.46
C ASN A 857 -3.04 18.64 -22.65
N LYS A 858 -3.77 18.88 -21.56
CA LYS A 858 -4.67 20.03 -21.42
C LYS A 858 -3.97 21.14 -20.65
N TYR A 859 -4.36 22.38 -20.94
CA TYR A 859 -3.72 23.56 -20.37
C TYR A 859 -4.77 24.50 -19.81
N ARG A 860 -4.50 25.03 -18.63
CA ARG A 860 -5.17 26.22 -18.09
C ARG A 860 -4.14 27.26 -17.76
N HIS A 861 -4.48 28.51 -17.99
CA HIS A 861 -3.64 29.61 -17.57
C HIS A 861 -4.45 30.75 -16.98
N LYS A 862 -3.82 31.44 -16.02
CA LYS A 862 -4.37 32.61 -15.35
C LYS A 862 -3.23 33.61 -15.12
N THR A 863 -3.50 34.88 -15.33
CA THR A 863 -2.61 35.98 -14.98
C THR A 863 -3.10 36.60 -13.68
N PHE A 864 -2.20 36.74 -12.72
CA PHE A 864 -2.43 37.39 -11.44
C PHE A 864 -1.68 38.71 -11.42
N VAL A 865 -2.41 39.79 -11.15
CA VAL A 865 -1.89 41.16 -11.04
C VAL A 865 -2.21 41.69 -9.63
N GLY A 866 -1.81 42.91 -9.31
CA GLY A 866 -2.05 43.44 -7.98
C GLY A 866 -1.13 42.84 -6.91
N ILE A 867 0.10 42.45 -7.25
CA ILE A 867 1.04 41.84 -6.30
C ILE A 867 2.10 42.88 -5.94
N GLN A 868 1.93 43.59 -4.83
CA GLN A 868 2.92 44.56 -4.39
C GLN A 868 4.03 43.89 -3.56
N ALA A 869 5.28 44.06 -3.98
CA ALA A 869 6.45 43.64 -3.25
C ALA A 869 7.19 44.82 -2.60
N THR A 870 7.51 44.66 -1.31
CA THR A 870 8.32 45.57 -0.50
C THR A 870 9.49 44.77 0.08
N THR A 871 10.50 44.50 -0.74
CA THR A 871 11.61 43.58 -0.41
C THR A 871 12.91 44.29 -0.05
N GLY A 872 12.97 45.62 -0.19
CA GLY A 872 14.14 46.44 0.10
C GLY A 872 15.12 46.58 -1.07
N SER A 873 14.86 45.96 -2.22
CA SER A 873 15.54 46.28 -3.48
C SER A 873 14.77 47.38 -4.21
N GLY A 874 15.07 48.65 -3.86
CA GLY A 874 14.42 49.85 -4.39
C GLY A 874 13.27 50.35 -3.53
N LEU A 875 12.73 51.53 -3.86
CA LEU A 875 11.57 52.15 -3.20
C LEU A 875 10.20 51.69 -3.76
N GLY A 876 10.18 50.76 -4.71
CA GLY A 876 8.96 50.28 -5.36
C GLY A 876 8.47 51.21 -6.47
N ALA A 877 7.15 51.22 -6.72
CA ALA A 877 6.52 51.99 -7.80
C ALA A 877 7.04 53.44 -7.87
N GLY A 878 7.56 53.85 -9.03
CA GLY A 878 8.14 55.16 -9.30
C GLY A 878 9.68 55.24 -9.19
N ASP A 879 10.35 54.29 -8.53
CA ASP A 879 11.81 54.15 -8.51
C ASP A 879 12.24 53.12 -9.57
N VAL A 880 12.06 53.49 -10.84
CA VAL A 880 12.16 52.58 -12.00
C VAL A 880 13.60 52.17 -12.29
N ASN A 881 14.57 52.99 -11.91
CA ASN A 881 15.99 52.64 -12.04
C ASN A 881 16.56 51.89 -10.82
N ASN A 882 15.76 51.69 -9.77
CA ASN A 882 16.12 50.96 -8.56
C ASN A 882 17.34 51.57 -7.81
N ASP A 883 17.52 52.90 -7.86
CA ASP A 883 18.61 53.62 -7.20
C ASP A 883 18.28 54.09 -5.78
N GLY A 884 17.04 53.83 -5.33
CA GLY A 884 16.56 54.18 -4.01
C GLY A 884 16.05 55.61 -3.89
N ALA A 885 15.77 56.30 -5.01
CA ALA A 885 15.21 57.65 -5.01
C ALA A 885 14.31 57.93 -6.22
N ARG A 886 13.03 58.30 -5.99
CA ARG A 886 12.11 58.73 -7.04
C ARG A 886 12.46 60.14 -7.53
N ASN A 887 13.09 60.26 -8.69
CA ASN A 887 13.58 61.54 -9.18
C ASN A 887 13.62 61.61 -10.73
N GLY A 888 14.17 62.70 -11.29
CA GLY A 888 14.24 62.89 -12.73
C GLY A 888 15.00 61.80 -13.51
N ARG A 889 15.81 60.97 -12.83
CA ARG A 889 16.52 59.82 -13.42
C ARG A 889 15.60 58.64 -13.71
N ASP A 890 14.40 58.58 -13.12
CA ASP A 890 13.42 57.52 -13.37
C ASP A 890 12.59 57.76 -14.64
N ILE A 891 12.56 59.01 -15.14
CA ILE A 891 11.72 59.41 -16.27
C ILE A 891 12.07 58.62 -17.54
N GLN A 892 13.36 58.51 -17.88
CA GLN A 892 13.78 57.82 -19.10
C GLN A 892 13.51 56.30 -19.04
N PRO A 893 13.89 55.57 -17.97
CA PRO A 893 13.50 54.17 -17.79
C PRO A 893 11.99 53.94 -17.80
N PHE A 894 11.21 54.79 -17.12
CA PHE A 894 9.75 54.71 -17.13
C PHE A 894 9.18 54.84 -18.53
N ILE A 895 9.61 55.86 -19.29
CA ILE A 895 9.21 56.05 -20.70
C ILE A 895 9.54 54.79 -21.51
N TYR A 896 10.71 54.17 -21.31
CA TYR A 896 11.10 52.99 -22.06
C TYR A 896 10.15 51.80 -21.84
N HIS A 897 9.65 51.60 -20.61
CA HIS A 897 8.65 50.57 -20.33
C HIS A 897 7.30 50.89 -20.99
N VAL A 898 6.71 52.07 -20.72
CA VAL A 898 5.35 52.41 -21.20
C VAL A 898 5.25 52.61 -22.72
N THR A 899 6.37 52.80 -23.41
CA THR A 899 6.41 52.91 -24.89
C THR A 899 6.84 51.62 -25.57
N GLY A 900 7.17 50.57 -24.82
CA GLY A 900 7.66 49.29 -25.33
C GLY A 900 9.09 49.31 -25.89
N PHE A 901 9.85 50.39 -25.67
CA PHE A 901 11.29 50.43 -26.02
C PHE A 901 12.11 49.44 -25.18
N ASN A 902 11.73 49.25 -23.91
CA ASN A 902 12.17 48.12 -23.11
C ASN A 902 11.08 47.04 -23.23
N PRO A 903 11.37 45.88 -23.85
CA PRO A 903 10.38 44.83 -24.02
C PRO A 903 10.08 44.08 -22.72
N ASN A 904 10.85 44.29 -21.64
CA ASN A 904 10.62 43.62 -20.36
C ASN A 904 9.59 44.37 -19.51
N PHE A 905 8.80 43.62 -18.74
CA PHE A 905 7.94 44.21 -17.72
C PHE A 905 8.80 44.87 -16.62
N GLY A 906 8.39 46.05 -16.18
CA GLY A 906 9.03 46.85 -15.15
C GLY A 906 8.10 46.96 -13.94
N PRO A 907 8.35 46.21 -12.85
CA PRO A 907 7.47 46.22 -11.68
C PRO A 907 7.37 47.60 -11.00
N ALA A 908 8.43 48.40 -11.04
CA ALA A 908 8.40 49.76 -10.53
C ALA A 908 7.76 50.77 -11.50
N ALA A 909 7.52 50.37 -12.77
CA ALA A 909 6.85 51.19 -13.78
C ALA A 909 5.34 50.95 -13.84
N ASP A 910 4.84 49.82 -13.35
CA ASP A 910 3.42 49.58 -13.12
C ASP A 910 2.99 50.37 -11.88
N MET A 911 2.36 51.52 -12.07
CA MET A 911 2.02 52.45 -10.99
C MET A 911 0.64 52.20 -10.42
N ASN A 912 -0.28 51.65 -11.23
CA ASN A 912 -1.68 51.41 -10.85
C ASN A 912 -1.93 49.96 -10.42
N CYS A 913 -0.93 49.08 -10.54
CA CYS A 913 -0.94 47.68 -10.14
C CYS A 913 -1.82 46.77 -11.00
N ASP A 914 -2.13 47.17 -12.23
CA ASP A 914 -2.97 46.42 -13.14
C ASP A 914 -2.20 45.37 -13.97
N GLY A 915 -0.88 45.28 -13.78
CA GLY A 915 -0.01 44.33 -14.46
C GLY A 915 0.38 44.74 -15.89
N LEU A 916 0.14 46.00 -16.26
CA LEU A 916 0.55 46.61 -17.52
C LEU A 916 1.61 47.68 -17.26
N ASN A 917 2.42 47.96 -18.29
CA ASN A 917 3.25 49.15 -18.32
C ASN A 917 2.78 49.98 -19.50
N ASP A 918 1.89 50.92 -19.27
CA ASP A 918 1.21 51.66 -20.33
C ASP A 918 1.00 53.14 -20.00
N LEU A 919 0.15 53.81 -20.77
CA LEU A 919 -0.08 55.24 -20.61
C LEU A 919 -0.93 55.58 -19.38
N ASP A 920 -1.65 54.61 -18.81
CA ASP A 920 -2.48 54.80 -17.61
C ASP A 920 -1.62 54.88 -16.33
N ASP A 921 -0.36 54.44 -16.39
CA ASP A 921 0.63 54.62 -15.33
C ASP A 921 1.16 56.06 -15.21
N VAL A 922 1.13 56.82 -16.32
CA VAL A 922 1.78 58.13 -16.43
C VAL A 922 1.31 59.14 -15.36
N PRO A 923 0.00 59.32 -15.10
CA PRO A 923 -0.46 60.28 -14.09
C PRO A 923 0.04 59.96 -12.67
N LEU A 924 0.08 58.67 -12.32
CA LEU A 924 0.54 58.21 -11.02
C LEU A 924 2.07 58.34 -10.91
N PHE A 925 2.81 58.02 -11.98
CA PHE A 925 4.25 58.23 -12.03
C PHE A 925 4.63 59.69 -11.84
N VAL A 926 3.99 60.62 -12.58
CA VAL A 926 4.22 62.07 -12.42
C VAL A 926 3.90 62.52 -11.00
N THR A 927 2.80 62.02 -10.42
CA THR A 927 2.44 62.31 -9.02
C THR A 927 3.52 61.83 -8.05
N SER A 928 4.12 60.67 -8.31
CA SER A 928 5.20 60.10 -7.48
C SER A 928 6.51 60.89 -7.52
N LEU A 929 6.76 61.68 -8.57
CA LEU A 929 7.94 62.55 -8.71
C LEU A 929 7.76 63.92 -8.04
N LEU A 930 6.51 64.34 -7.81
CA LEU A 930 6.15 65.63 -7.22
C LEU A 930 6.02 65.59 -5.70
N ASN A 931 5.85 64.38 -5.14
CA ASN A 931 5.78 64.09 -3.71
C ASN A 931 7.12 63.56 -3.22
#